data_AF-A0A8C5N0R0-F1
#
_entry.id   AF-A0A8C5N0R0-F1
#
_cell.length_a   1.000
_cell.length_b   1.000
_cell.length_c   1.000
_cell.angle_alpha   90.00
_cell.angle_beta   90.00
_cell.angle_gamma   90.00
#
_symmetry.space_group_name_H-M   'P 1'
#
loop_
_entity.id
_entity.type
_entity.pdbx_description
1 polymer ?
#
loop_
_entity_poly.entity_id
_entity_poly.type
_entity_poly.pdbx_seq_one_letter_code
_entity_poly.pdbx_strand_id
1 'polypeptide(L)'
;MVQRLESMIANYMNVQFKARWTLKITWENAPAFPVRLAKDNQYKTNTYQAVLTTDGYTSYILMLYGDGKMNWDVTNRIDKLAIGYSSGNRNGFFKNDALMKRPAAEKYRPSNYVDIDPGLRGLWMYPLNSETLENNQMKCLSWYNSESSPSLWNSNLLSCPCLYEQGLRDSRYRRTKAGQTKNTKILRSTSPNRHRAGVRCLYNKQNLFIEGYQEKTWVSSDNDVESQYYDVCCNQVSDPRFCLLYHERRPSINCRTYRPLSPGWMYGDPHITTLDGLSYTFNGLGEFHLLNASSSDISLTLQGRTVQTDTAMATNFEAFALQYSSTTAHVQVEWYLGINDSIAVYVDGQLVSYKFSDDMEAQINDTNPAVFLLKSDSITGTFEGQLSVSVSASLGLLYASVSLPNEFINKTKGLMGTWNYDQKDDFLSPNGTTIPFESTEEEIFRYGMTWIVSVMDSLFLKQKATTRQTSTFIPTFSSDLKAKNPETFKYLLSLCQNNTECVYDALITNNTAVGLSTGAVRQTFQETNNTLNTTSPVVSGNTNIQSFIGLKVSSLFSTSITGATFYADVSYKDVNISGDGLLTWLPTSTDGFTMRLVATDSKNISSSVELTFVLCDCRVQRECDYSQLSRVNTTSVYIAACNCSDNYTGTFCKTKPDPCTEGCFPGVECDKTTGCGPCPAGLTGDGKHCSDVDECAQNNTCSPNAVCTNTWQSYNCTCKQGFSGNGTYCTDINECLDKPCPEGATCSNNEGGFTCSCQRGFTVNGTQCVDIDECLNNPCSANAICNNTQGNYTCTCKNGFTGNGISCVDVNECLNNPCSINASCTNIDGSYACTCKPGFTGNGTYCADLDECLDKPCATHAVCTNTPGNFVCTCKAGYTGNGTYCEDVNECLSNPCPFSATCSNTEGSYTCACKEGFIGNGTVCSCDVCEASYCSNGGTCSRVGAPCTQTCTCHPAFTDDRCRIAGNSFPAQLIPGTRKRSLILGLRSTENVTLTDAYSKVRTYTFLSTRFISKQSIRNLETPY
;
A
#
# COMPACT_ATOMS: atom_id res chain seq x y z
N MET A 1 -5.17 -41.24 3.83
CA MET A 1 -4.44 -41.27 5.12
C MET A 1 -4.63 -39.98 5.91
N VAL A 2 -4.28 -38.81 5.35
CA VAL A 2 -4.35 -37.50 6.03
C VAL A 2 -5.77 -37.15 6.53
N GLN A 3 -6.82 -37.29 5.72
CA GLN A 3 -8.21 -37.04 6.15
C GLN A 3 -8.65 -37.90 7.35
N ARG A 4 -8.17 -39.14 7.42
CA ARG A 4 -8.42 -40.04 8.56
C ARG A 4 -7.70 -39.55 9.82
N LEU A 5 -6.47 -39.06 9.66
CA LEU A 5 -5.67 -38.45 10.72
C LEU A 5 -6.35 -37.19 11.28
N GLU A 6 -6.80 -36.31 10.40
CA GLU A 6 -7.51 -35.07 10.75
C GLU A 6 -8.78 -35.38 11.55
N SER A 7 -9.58 -36.34 11.07
CA SER A 7 -10.78 -36.79 11.76
C SER A 7 -10.47 -37.40 13.14
N MET A 8 -9.36 -38.15 13.25
CA MET A 8 -8.93 -38.73 14.53
C MET A 8 -8.48 -37.66 15.52
N ILE A 9 -7.71 -36.66 15.08
CA ILE A 9 -7.29 -35.54 15.94
C ILE A 9 -8.52 -34.75 16.38
N ALA A 10 -9.44 -34.47 15.45
CA ALA A 10 -10.62 -33.68 15.75
C ALA A 10 -11.53 -34.34 16.79
N ASN A 11 -11.76 -35.65 16.65
CA ASN A 11 -12.60 -36.40 17.58
C ASN A 11 -11.93 -36.60 18.95
N TYR A 12 -10.63 -36.83 18.99
CA TYR A 12 -9.95 -37.25 20.23
C TYR A 12 -9.42 -36.06 21.06
N MET A 13 -9.05 -34.96 20.41
CA MET A 13 -8.61 -33.74 21.09
C MET A 13 -9.73 -32.69 21.20
N ASN A 14 -10.90 -32.93 20.59
CA ASN A 14 -12.02 -31.98 20.52
C ASN A 14 -11.62 -30.62 19.95
N VAL A 15 -10.88 -30.62 18.83
CA VAL A 15 -10.40 -29.40 18.14
C VAL A 15 -10.62 -29.51 16.64
N GLN A 16 -10.85 -28.40 15.95
CA GLN A 16 -10.82 -28.38 14.48
C GLN A 16 -9.35 -28.42 14.03
N PHE A 17 -8.96 -29.47 13.31
CA PHE A 17 -7.58 -29.65 12.83
C PHE A 17 -7.55 -30.02 11.35
N LYS A 18 -6.75 -29.29 10.56
CA LYS A 18 -6.53 -29.54 9.13
C LYS A 18 -5.04 -29.53 8.84
N ALA A 19 -4.49 -30.67 8.44
CA ALA A 19 -3.06 -30.86 8.31
C ALA A 19 -2.50 -30.09 7.10
N ARG A 20 -1.45 -29.30 7.34
CA ARG A 20 -0.66 -28.65 6.29
C ARG A 20 0.38 -29.61 5.72
N TRP A 21 1.00 -30.41 6.59
CA TRP A 21 1.85 -31.53 6.19
C TRP A 21 1.78 -32.66 7.21
N THR A 22 2.20 -33.85 6.79
CA THR A 22 2.24 -35.04 7.64
C THR A 22 3.43 -35.91 7.26
N LEU A 23 4.23 -36.30 8.26
CA LEU A 23 5.37 -37.21 8.13
C LEU A 23 5.03 -38.52 8.83
N LYS A 24 5.18 -39.64 8.13
CA LYS A 24 5.01 -40.99 8.68
C LYS A 24 6.35 -41.72 8.67
N ILE A 25 6.76 -42.22 9.83
CA ILE A 25 7.95 -43.05 9.99
C ILE A 25 7.50 -44.43 10.45
N THR A 26 8.02 -45.49 9.84
CA THR A 26 7.69 -46.88 10.17
C THR A 26 8.96 -47.62 10.57
N TRP A 27 8.93 -48.29 11.71
CA TRP A 27 9.97 -49.22 12.14
C TRP A 27 9.42 -50.62 12.07
N GLU A 28 10.09 -51.49 11.33
CA GLU A 28 9.75 -52.91 11.20
C GLU A 28 10.78 -53.75 11.93
N ASN A 29 10.30 -54.70 12.75
CA ASN A 29 11.15 -55.62 13.51
C ASN A 29 12.22 -54.95 14.37
N ALA A 30 11.95 -53.75 14.91
CA ALA A 30 12.89 -53.02 15.74
C ALA A 30 13.15 -53.76 17.07
N PRO A 31 14.42 -54.02 17.45
CA PRO A 31 14.73 -54.69 18.70
C PRO A 31 14.33 -53.83 19.91
N ALA A 32 13.86 -54.47 20.98
CA ALA A 32 13.61 -53.76 22.24
C ALA A 32 14.94 -53.35 22.92
N PHE A 33 15.00 -52.11 23.42
CA PHE A 33 16.12 -51.62 24.23
C PHE A 33 15.73 -51.59 25.72
N PRO A 34 16.55 -52.07 26.66
CA PRO A 34 17.94 -52.52 26.54
C PRO A 34 18.08 -54.03 26.23
N VAL A 35 19.00 -54.34 25.32
CA VAL A 35 19.30 -55.71 24.81
C VAL A 35 19.88 -56.64 25.90
N ARG A 36 20.21 -56.16 27.10
CA ARG A 36 20.98 -56.90 28.12
C ARG A 36 20.21 -58.00 28.88
N LEU A 37 18.90 -58.15 28.70
CA LEU A 37 18.08 -59.06 29.53
C LEU A 37 17.64 -60.36 28.83
N ALA A 38 17.92 -60.55 27.54
CA ALA A 38 17.57 -61.79 26.85
C ALA A 38 18.70 -62.82 26.99
N LYS A 39 18.61 -63.70 28.00
CA LYS A 39 19.46 -64.90 28.10
C LYS A 39 19.03 -66.02 27.15
N ASP A 40 17.83 -65.92 26.59
CA ASP A 40 17.35 -66.83 25.55
C ASP A 40 17.38 -66.13 24.19
N ASN A 41 17.86 -66.86 23.18
CA ASN A 41 18.18 -66.44 21.82
C ASN A 41 16.96 -66.02 20.96
N GLN A 42 15.94 -65.40 21.56
CA GLN A 42 14.76 -64.87 20.88
C GLN A 42 14.74 -63.34 21.01
N TYR A 43 15.28 -62.64 20.01
CA TYR A 43 15.13 -61.19 19.90
C TYR A 43 13.65 -60.86 19.69
N LYS A 44 12.95 -60.44 20.75
CA LYS A 44 11.58 -59.92 20.60
C LYS A 44 11.65 -58.57 19.88
N THR A 45 11.06 -58.52 18.69
CA THR A 45 11.03 -57.33 17.84
C THR A 45 9.68 -56.61 17.93
N ASN A 46 9.71 -55.30 17.71
CA ASN A 46 8.55 -54.42 17.72
C ASN A 46 8.37 -53.77 16.34
N THR A 47 7.14 -53.72 15.86
CA THR A 47 6.78 -52.97 14.66
C THR A 47 5.82 -51.85 15.03
N TYR A 48 6.21 -50.60 14.79
CA TYR A 48 5.45 -49.41 15.15
C TYR A 48 5.66 -48.28 14.15
N GLN A 49 4.77 -47.30 14.16
CA GLN A 49 4.78 -46.13 13.30
C GLN A 49 4.68 -44.86 14.16
N ALA A 50 5.42 -43.81 13.76
CA ALA A 50 5.24 -42.46 14.29
C ALA A 50 4.69 -41.57 13.17
N VAL A 51 3.63 -40.83 13.43
CA VAL A 51 3.03 -39.87 12.50
C VAL A 51 3.13 -38.49 13.13
N LEU A 52 3.94 -37.61 12.55
CA LEU A 52 4.05 -36.22 12.93
C LEU A 52 3.18 -35.39 11.99
N THR A 53 2.35 -34.50 12.52
CA THR A 53 1.46 -33.66 11.71
C THR A 53 1.29 -32.29 12.34
N THR A 54 1.05 -31.29 11.50
CA THR A 54 0.80 -29.92 11.95
C THR A 54 -0.13 -29.20 10.98
N ASP A 55 -0.97 -28.32 11.50
CA ASP A 55 -1.77 -27.36 10.73
C ASP A 55 -0.99 -26.04 10.50
N GLY A 56 0.23 -25.93 11.04
CA GLY A 56 1.05 -24.71 11.04
C GLY A 56 1.01 -23.92 12.36
N TYR A 57 0.09 -24.24 13.26
CA TYR A 57 -0.04 -23.64 14.59
C TYR A 57 0.13 -24.66 15.71
N THR A 58 -0.54 -25.81 15.56
CA THR A 58 -0.59 -26.90 16.52
C THR A 58 0.05 -28.13 15.92
N SER A 59 1.02 -28.72 16.62
CA SER A 59 1.70 -29.93 16.17
C SER A 59 1.30 -31.12 17.03
N TYR A 60 1.04 -32.25 16.38
CA TYR A 60 0.71 -33.51 17.02
C TYR A 60 1.67 -34.60 16.57
N ILE A 61 2.03 -35.48 17.49
CA ILE A 61 2.68 -36.75 17.17
C ILE A 61 1.75 -37.89 17.58
N LEU A 62 1.55 -38.83 16.66
CA LEU A 62 0.79 -40.05 16.87
C LEU A 62 1.75 -41.24 16.81
N MET A 63 1.68 -42.15 17.78
CA MET A 63 2.35 -43.44 17.72
C MET A 63 1.32 -44.53 17.47
N LEU A 64 1.55 -45.37 16.47
CA LEU A 64 0.63 -46.41 15.99
C LEU A 64 1.35 -47.77 16.00
N TYR A 65 0.71 -48.83 16.48
CA TYR A 65 1.22 -50.20 16.37
C TYR A 65 0.09 -51.20 16.15
N GLY A 66 0.39 -52.29 15.42
CA GLY A 66 -0.57 -53.36 15.16
C GLY A 66 -0.83 -54.23 16.40
N ASP A 67 -1.99 -54.87 16.47
CA ASP A 67 -2.29 -55.80 17.56
C ASP A 67 -1.30 -56.98 17.58
N GLY A 68 -0.71 -57.25 18.74
CA GLY A 68 0.36 -58.24 18.90
C GLY A 68 1.69 -57.91 18.20
N LYS A 69 1.86 -56.72 17.61
CA LYS A 69 3.11 -56.30 16.94
C LYS A 69 4.10 -55.58 17.86
N MET A 70 3.75 -55.40 19.12
CA MET A 70 4.62 -54.86 20.17
C MET A 70 4.90 -55.97 21.19
N ASN A 71 6.01 -56.69 20.99
CA ASN A 71 6.37 -57.90 21.73
C ASN A 71 7.21 -57.57 22.97
N TRP A 72 6.67 -56.78 23.89
CA TRP A 72 7.34 -56.51 25.16
C TRP A 72 7.13 -57.67 26.14
N ASP A 73 8.20 -58.05 26.85
CA ASP A 73 8.07 -59.02 27.93
C ASP A 73 7.47 -58.35 29.16
N VAL A 74 6.15 -58.52 29.32
CA VAL A 74 5.36 -58.00 30.44
C VAL A 74 5.47 -58.86 31.71
N THR A 75 6.11 -60.03 31.65
CA THR A 75 6.18 -60.95 32.79
C THR A 75 7.28 -60.59 33.78
N ASN A 76 8.28 -59.82 33.35
CA ASN A 76 9.30 -59.25 34.22
C ASN A 76 8.90 -57.82 34.61
N ARG A 77 8.92 -57.49 35.92
CA ARG A 77 8.58 -56.16 36.46
C ARG A 77 9.49 -55.07 35.88
N ILE A 78 9.13 -54.49 34.74
CA ILE A 78 9.74 -53.28 34.21
C ILE A 78 8.81 -52.11 34.57
N ASP A 79 8.92 -51.63 35.81
CA ASP A 79 8.09 -50.52 36.34
C ASP A 79 8.36 -49.17 35.65
N LYS A 80 9.33 -49.10 34.73
CA LYS A 80 9.82 -47.86 34.09
C LYS A 80 9.83 -47.94 32.57
N LEU A 81 8.75 -48.44 31.96
CA LEU A 81 8.59 -48.37 30.52
C LEU A 81 7.98 -47.02 30.11
N ALA A 82 8.67 -46.29 29.22
CA ALA A 82 8.29 -44.95 28.77
C ALA A 82 8.22 -44.89 27.24
N ILE A 83 7.11 -44.37 26.73
CA ILE A 83 6.95 -43.96 25.32
C ILE A 83 6.87 -42.44 25.33
N GLY A 84 7.74 -41.78 24.56
CA GLY A 84 7.80 -40.32 24.49
C GLY A 84 8.77 -39.86 23.40
N TYR A 85 8.97 -38.55 23.32
CA TYR A 85 9.93 -37.93 22.41
C TYR A 85 11.01 -37.19 23.21
N SER A 86 12.20 -37.07 22.62
CA SER A 86 13.31 -36.26 23.12
C SER A 86 13.62 -35.20 22.07
N SER A 87 13.77 -33.94 22.50
CA SER A 87 14.16 -32.84 21.62
C SER A 87 15.66 -32.82 21.30
N GLY A 88 16.43 -33.82 21.75
CA GLY A 88 17.88 -33.92 21.49
C GLY A 88 18.73 -32.97 22.34
N ASN A 89 18.12 -32.00 23.03
CA ASN A 89 18.79 -31.11 23.96
C ASN A 89 18.93 -31.85 25.29
N ARG A 90 20.14 -31.90 25.86
CA ARG A 90 20.60 -32.82 26.93
C ARG A 90 19.75 -32.90 28.23
N ASN A 91 18.61 -32.21 28.36
CA ASN A 91 17.83 -32.09 29.58
C ASN A 91 16.30 -32.43 29.49
N GLY A 92 15.78 -33.10 28.45
CA GLY A 92 14.33 -33.30 28.37
C GLY A 92 13.86 -34.55 27.65
N PHE A 93 13.73 -35.67 28.38
CA PHE A 93 12.75 -36.68 28.01
C PHE A 93 11.38 -36.12 28.41
N PHE A 94 10.54 -35.72 27.45
CA PHE A 94 9.19 -35.25 27.78
C PHE A 94 8.35 -36.46 28.20
N LYS A 95 8.16 -36.59 29.51
CA LYS A 95 7.37 -37.65 30.15
C LYS A 95 5.95 -37.14 30.37
N ASN A 96 4.98 -37.63 29.60
CA ASN A 96 3.58 -37.28 29.85
C ASN A 96 3.08 -38.02 31.12
N ASP A 97 2.75 -37.28 32.17
CA ASP A 97 2.67 -37.74 33.58
C ASP A 97 1.28 -38.28 34.02
N ALA A 98 0.30 -38.43 33.12
CA ALA A 98 -1.03 -38.95 33.50
C ALA A 98 -1.21 -40.47 33.25
N LEU A 99 -0.79 -40.98 32.09
CA LEU A 99 -0.93 -42.40 31.71
C LEU A 99 0.23 -43.28 32.21
N MET A 100 1.39 -42.67 32.48
CA MET A 100 2.57 -43.34 33.03
C MET A 100 2.38 -43.79 34.49
N LYS A 101 1.38 -43.26 35.20
CA LYS A 101 0.99 -43.62 36.58
C LYS A 101 0.08 -44.87 36.66
N ARG A 102 -0.40 -45.40 35.52
CA ARG A 102 -1.27 -46.58 35.48
C ARG A 102 -0.46 -47.89 35.49
N PRO A 103 -1.04 -49.04 35.90
CA PRO A 103 -0.40 -50.35 35.81
C PRO A 103 0.08 -50.68 34.39
N ALA A 104 1.17 -51.44 34.26
CA ALA A 104 1.79 -51.76 32.96
C ALA A 104 0.75 -52.35 31.97
N ALA A 105 -0.12 -53.26 32.43
CA ALA A 105 -1.18 -53.85 31.60
C ALA A 105 -2.14 -52.83 30.96
N GLU A 106 -2.44 -51.72 31.64
CA GLU A 106 -3.29 -50.63 31.12
C GLU A 106 -2.53 -49.72 30.15
N LYS A 107 -1.21 -49.60 30.29
CA LYS A 107 -0.35 -48.86 29.34
C LYS A 107 -0.34 -49.50 27.95
N TYR A 108 -0.49 -50.83 27.84
CA TYR A 108 -0.37 -51.54 26.56
C TYR A 108 -1.67 -51.60 25.74
N ARG A 109 -2.82 -51.54 26.41
CA ARG A 109 -4.16 -51.69 25.81
C ARG A 109 -5.16 -50.70 26.45
N PRO A 110 -5.03 -49.39 26.20
CA PRO A 110 -5.93 -48.39 26.79
C PRO A 110 -7.41 -48.62 26.44
N SER A 111 -7.70 -49.28 25.32
CA SER A 111 -9.05 -49.67 24.89
C SER A 111 -9.75 -50.72 25.76
N ASN A 112 -9.05 -51.39 26.67
CA ASN A 112 -9.64 -52.45 27.51
C ASN A 112 -10.18 -51.93 28.85
N TYR A 113 -9.96 -50.64 29.18
CA TYR A 113 -10.22 -50.11 30.53
C TYR A 113 -10.76 -48.67 30.55
N VAL A 114 -11.06 -48.07 29.40
CA VAL A 114 -11.74 -46.77 29.32
C VAL A 114 -13.03 -47.00 28.54
N ASP A 115 -14.17 -46.55 29.08
CA ASP A 115 -15.52 -46.59 28.46
C ASP A 115 -15.64 -45.65 27.23
N ILE A 116 -14.57 -45.52 26.44
CA ILE A 116 -14.55 -44.79 25.18
C ILE A 116 -14.15 -45.83 24.14
N ASP A 117 -15.12 -46.33 23.39
CA ASP A 117 -14.93 -47.25 22.25
C ASP A 117 -14.35 -46.49 21.04
N PRO A 118 -13.10 -46.73 20.59
CA PRO A 118 -12.52 -45.98 19.48
C PRO A 118 -12.07 -46.86 18.29
N GLY A 119 -12.34 -48.17 18.29
CA GLY A 119 -12.07 -49.06 17.14
C GLY A 119 -10.61 -49.17 16.65
N LEU A 120 -9.62 -48.57 17.32
CA LEU A 120 -8.20 -48.62 16.91
C LEU A 120 -7.29 -48.97 18.09
N ARG A 121 -6.89 -50.24 18.15
CA ARG A 121 -5.87 -50.74 19.09
C ARG A 121 -4.50 -50.14 18.72
N GLY A 122 -3.78 -49.62 19.73
CA GLY A 122 -2.37 -49.23 19.59
C GLY A 122 -2.09 -47.79 19.14
N LEU A 123 -2.99 -46.84 19.41
CA LEU A 123 -2.78 -45.42 19.13
C LEU A 123 -2.43 -44.63 20.40
N TRP A 124 -1.38 -43.82 20.33
CA TRP A 124 -1.06 -42.75 21.29
C TRP A 124 -0.97 -41.43 20.55
N MET A 125 -1.45 -40.34 21.15
CA MET A 125 -1.41 -39.01 20.53
C MET A 125 -0.99 -37.95 21.54
N TYR A 126 -0.04 -37.09 21.14
CA TYR A 126 0.52 -36.06 21.99
C TYR A 126 0.47 -34.70 21.28
N PRO A 127 -0.02 -33.63 21.94
CA PRO A 127 0.22 -32.27 21.50
C PRO A 127 1.67 -31.90 21.81
N LEU A 128 2.41 -31.43 20.81
CA LEU A 128 3.80 -31.01 20.95
C LEU A 128 3.94 -29.56 21.46
N ASN A 129 2.82 -28.83 21.54
CA ASN A 129 2.77 -27.44 21.97
C ASN A 129 2.55 -27.27 23.50
N SER A 130 2.64 -28.36 24.26
CA SER A 130 2.33 -28.40 25.69
C SER A 130 3.56 -28.04 26.52
N GLU A 131 3.84 -26.75 26.76
CA GLU A 131 4.30 -26.19 28.06
C GLU A 131 4.69 -24.68 27.97
N THR A 132 4.13 -23.89 28.90
CA THR A 132 4.55 -22.64 29.60
C THR A 132 5.57 -21.61 29.05
N LEU A 133 6.27 -21.84 27.94
CA LEU A 133 7.21 -20.87 27.35
C LEU A 133 6.54 -20.05 26.25
N GLU A 134 6.65 -18.73 26.36
CA GLU A 134 6.16 -17.80 25.33
C GLU A 134 6.92 -18.05 24.02
N ASN A 135 6.20 -18.61 23.03
CA ASN A 135 6.79 -18.93 21.73
C ASN A 135 6.74 -17.70 20.83
N ASN A 136 7.84 -16.94 20.80
CA ASN A 136 7.96 -15.71 20.01
C ASN A 136 7.76 -15.91 18.50
N GLN A 137 8.11 -17.09 17.96
CA GLN A 137 7.83 -17.43 16.56
C GLN A 137 6.32 -17.46 16.31
N MET A 138 5.57 -18.13 17.20
CA MET A 138 4.11 -18.20 17.13
C MET A 138 3.45 -16.84 17.37
N LYS A 139 3.99 -16.04 18.31
CA LYS A 139 3.52 -14.68 18.58
C LYS A 139 3.66 -13.78 17.35
N CYS A 140 4.81 -13.85 16.67
CA CYS A 140 5.06 -13.14 15.42
C CYS A 140 4.11 -13.60 14.28
N LEU A 141 3.93 -14.91 14.09
CA LEU A 141 3.02 -15.46 13.07
C LEU A 141 1.56 -15.11 13.33
N SER A 142 1.12 -15.17 14.59
CA SER A 142 -0.23 -14.78 14.98
C SER A 142 -0.49 -13.30 14.65
N TRP A 143 0.48 -12.43 14.98
CA TRP A 143 0.41 -11.02 14.61
C TRP A 143 0.34 -10.85 13.09
N TYR A 144 1.26 -11.45 12.33
CA TYR A 144 1.33 -11.34 10.86
C TYR A 144 0.01 -11.71 10.16
N ASN A 145 -0.65 -12.78 10.64
CA ASN A 145 -1.92 -13.26 10.06
C ASN A 145 -3.13 -12.41 10.49
N SER A 146 -3.07 -11.75 11.65
CA SER A 146 -4.11 -10.81 12.10
C SER A 146 -4.01 -9.44 11.42
N GLU A 147 -2.85 -9.12 10.86
CA GLU A 147 -2.56 -7.82 10.28
C GLU A 147 -3.08 -7.67 8.85
N SER A 148 -3.71 -6.53 8.59
CA SER A 148 -4.24 -6.13 7.29
C SER A 148 -3.11 -5.75 6.32
N SER A 149 -3.32 -5.99 5.03
CA SER A 149 -2.40 -5.56 3.97
C SER A 149 -2.06 -4.06 4.06
N PRO A 150 -0.78 -3.65 3.89
CA PRO A 150 -0.37 -2.24 3.91
C PRO A 150 -1.22 -1.33 3.02
N SER A 151 -1.59 -1.81 1.83
CA SER A 151 -2.41 -1.09 0.84
C SER A 151 -3.73 -0.52 1.38
N LEU A 152 -4.26 -1.07 2.48
CA LEU A 152 -5.53 -0.63 3.08
C LEU A 152 -5.38 0.59 4.02
N TRP A 153 -4.17 0.87 4.51
CA TRP A 153 -3.95 1.90 5.52
C TRP A 153 -2.77 2.84 5.20
N ASN A 154 -1.89 2.47 4.29
CA ASN A 154 -0.66 3.22 4.00
C ASN A 154 -0.77 4.26 2.88
N SER A 155 -1.98 4.53 2.38
CA SER A 155 -2.20 5.61 1.41
C SER A 155 -1.83 6.96 2.03
N ASN A 156 -1.19 7.84 1.26
CA ASN A 156 -0.93 9.23 1.64
C ASN A 156 -0.01 9.42 2.88
N LEU A 157 0.84 8.44 3.19
CA LEU A 157 1.86 8.56 4.24
C LEU A 157 3.02 9.47 3.83
N LEU A 158 3.58 10.19 4.81
CA LEU A 158 4.73 11.07 4.62
C LEU A 158 6.03 10.29 4.42
N SER A 159 6.98 10.84 3.66
CA SER A 159 8.33 10.26 3.51
C SER A 159 9.31 10.87 4.50
N CYS A 160 10.16 10.06 5.14
CA CYS A 160 11.07 10.52 6.19
C CYS A 160 12.06 11.62 5.71
N PRO A 161 12.30 12.69 6.48
CA PRO A 161 13.35 13.66 6.17
C PRO A 161 14.72 13.01 6.10
N CYS A 162 15.58 13.40 5.15
CA CYS A 162 16.93 12.82 5.04
C CYS A 162 17.85 13.27 6.18
N LEU A 163 17.61 14.45 6.75
CA LEU A 163 18.34 14.99 7.89
C LEU A 163 17.42 15.16 9.09
N TYR A 164 17.93 14.86 10.29
CA TYR A 164 17.17 15.05 11.53
C TYR A 164 16.74 16.51 11.71
N GLU A 165 17.62 17.47 11.40
CA GLU A 165 17.32 18.90 11.51
C GLU A 165 16.22 19.36 10.54
N GLN A 166 16.09 18.73 9.36
CA GLN A 166 14.97 19.00 8.46
C GLN A 166 13.65 18.64 9.14
N GLY A 167 13.58 17.45 9.72
CA GLY A 167 12.38 17.00 10.43
C GLY A 167 12.09 17.77 11.72
N LEU A 168 13.05 18.51 12.29
CA LEU A 168 12.80 19.43 13.39
C LEU A 168 12.21 20.77 12.94
N ARG A 169 12.43 21.14 11.67
CA ARG A 169 11.92 22.35 11.04
C ARG A 169 10.64 22.08 10.23
N ASP A 170 10.35 20.82 9.93
CA ASP A 170 9.14 20.36 9.27
C ASP A 170 8.07 20.02 10.32
N SER A 171 7.04 20.86 10.40
CA SER A 171 5.89 20.75 11.30
C SER A 171 5.12 19.43 11.17
N ARG A 172 5.27 18.70 10.06
CA ARG A 172 4.66 17.38 9.88
C ARG A 172 5.35 16.29 10.69
N TYR A 173 6.49 16.59 11.32
CA TYR A 173 7.24 15.68 12.17
C TYR A 173 7.40 16.20 13.61
N ARG A 174 7.47 15.26 14.54
CA ARG A 174 7.70 15.52 15.97
C ARG A 174 8.75 14.59 16.56
N ARG A 175 9.41 15.05 17.63
CA ARG A 175 10.30 14.22 18.45
C ARG A 175 9.47 13.22 19.26
N THR A 176 10.05 12.07 19.56
CA THR A 176 9.47 11.10 20.51
C THR A 176 10.57 10.47 21.36
N LYS A 177 10.32 10.25 22.66
CA LYS A 177 11.19 9.46 23.55
C LYS A 177 10.92 7.96 23.47
N ALA A 178 9.73 7.54 23.00
CA ALA A 178 9.37 6.14 22.89
C ALA A 178 10.32 5.42 21.90
N GLY A 179 10.97 4.34 22.36
CA GLY A 179 11.90 3.55 21.56
C GLY A 179 13.28 4.18 21.32
N GLN A 180 13.63 5.31 21.95
CA GLN A 180 14.99 5.88 21.82
C GLN A 180 16.03 5.00 22.51
N THR A 181 17.12 4.70 21.79
CA THR A 181 18.34 4.15 22.38
C THR A 181 19.37 5.26 22.57
N LYS A 182 20.41 5.06 23.38
CA LYS A 182 21.49 6.05 23.60
C LYS A 182 22.18 6.54 22.31
N ASN A 183 22.00 5.85 21.18
CA ASN A 183 22.67 6.16 19.91
C ASN A 183 21.72 6.52 18.76
N THR A 184 20.40 6.49 18.96
CA THR A 184 19.41 6.70 17.88
C THR A 184 18.40 7.77 18.27
N LYS A 185 18.21 8.76 17.40
CA LYS A 185 17.17 9.79 17.52
C LYS A 185 15.98 9.39 16.65
N ILE A 186 14.76 9.69 17.09
CA ILE A 186 13.54 9.28 16.40
C ILE A 186 12.65 10.49 16.14
N LEU A 187 12.17 10.59 14.90
CA LEU A 187 11.05 11.45 14.54
C LEU A 187 9.84 10.58 14.16
N ARG A 188 8.64 11.02 14.52
CA ARG A 188 7.37 10.44 14.04
C ARG A 188 6.57 11.49 13.30
N SER A 189 5.64 11.08 12.44
CA SER A 189 4.65 11.99 11.89
C SER A 189 3.85 12.65 13.02
N THR A 190 3.66 13.96 12.95
CA THR A 190 2.95 14.75 13.97
C THR A 190 1.47 14.40 14.05
N SER A 191 0.87 14.08 12.91
CA SER A 191 -0.54 13.73 12.78
C SER A 191 -0.66 12.46 11.93
N PRO A 192 -1.62 11.57 12.22
CA PRO A 192 -1.87 10.41 11.38
C PRO A 192 -2.49 10.80 10.02
N ASN A 193 -2.43 9.87 9.06
CA ASN A 193 -3.25 9.95 7.87
C ASN A 193 -4.72 9.61 8.17
N ARG A 194 -5.58 9.68 7.15
CA ARG A 194 -7.02 9.33 7.23
C ARG A 194 -7.33 7.93 7.78
N HIS A 195 -6.36 7.00 7.75
CA HIS A 195 -6.49 5.63 8.25
C HIS A 195 -5.88 5.42 9.64
N ARG A 196 -5.53 6.50 10.35
CA ARG A 196 -4.83 6.47 11.65
C ARG A 196 -3.43 5.85 11.60
N ALA A 197 -2.82 5.82 10.43
CA ALA A 197 -1.46 5.37 10.20
C ALA A 197 -0.48 6.53 10.21
N GLY A 198 0.79 6.25 10.48
CA GLY A 198 1.87 7.23 10.57
C GLY A 198 3.19 6.70 10.07
N VAL A 199 4.24 7.48 10.28
CA VAL A 199 5.61 7.08 9.93
C VAL A 199 6.57 7.38 11.06
N ARG A 200 7.58 6.53 11.19
CA ARG A 200 8.69 6.68 12.11
C ARG A 200 10.00 6.71 11.34
N CYS A 201 10.87 7.64 11.70
CA CYS A 201 12.14 7.91 11.05
C CYS A 201 13.27 7.87 12.09
N LEU A 202 14.25 7.00 11.87
CA LEU A 202 15.38 6.79 12.76
C LEU A 202 16.61 7.53 12.22
N TYR A 203 17.35 8.17 13.12
CA TYR A 203 18.54 8.94 12.82
C TYR A 203 19.70 8.57 13.75
N ASN A 204 20.93 8.64 13.25
CA ASN A 204 22.12 8.39 14.07
C ASN A 204 22.52 9.62 14.90
N LYS A 205 23.61 9.50 15.67
CA LYS A 205 24.16 10.62 16.47
C LYS A 205 24.56 11.83 15.63
N GLN A 206 24.95 11.60 14.37
CA GLN A 206 25.34 12.62 13.39
C GLN A 206 24.13 13.20 12.63
N ASN A 207 22.90 12.97 13.09
CA ASN A 207 21.67 13.51 12.49
C ASN A 207 21.35 12.96 11.08
N LEU A 208 21.94 11.84 10.68
CA LEU A 208 21.71 11.22 9.37
C LEU A 208 20.61 10.16 9.45
N PHE A 209 19.75 10.14 8.43
CA PHE A 209 18.71 9.15 8.28
C PHE A 209 19.32 7.73 8.20
N ILE A 210 18.80 6.83 9.03
CA ILE A 210 19.17 5.42 9.08
C ILE A 210 18.16 4.62 8.28
N GLU A 211 16.91 4.65 8.73
CA GLU A 211 15.80 3.88 8.19
C GLU A 211 14.49 4.46 8.70
N GLY A 212 13.40 4.12 8.04
CA GLY A 212 12.07 4.51 8.45
C GLY A 212 11.09 3.36 8.28
N TYR A 213 10.02 3.40 9.06
CA TYR A 213 8.97 2.40 9.06
C TYR A 213 7.60 3.05 8.96
N GLN A 214 6.71 2.42 8.21
CA GLN A 214 5.29 2.76 8.19
C GLN A 214 4.61 2.12 9.40
N GLU A 215 3.81 2.90 10.12
CA GLU A 215 3.11 2.48 11.32
C GLU A 215 1.63 2.41 11.02
N LYS A 216 1.00 1.24 11.17
CA LYS A 216 -0.45 1.10 10.95
C LYS A 216 -1.24 1.86 12.02
N THR A 217 -0.75 1.83 13.24
CA THR A 217 -1.37 2.47 14.40
C THR A 217 -0.48 3.62 14.86
N TRP A 218 -0.92 4.84 14.58
CA TRP A 218 -0.33 6.02 15.18
C TRP A 218 -0.78 6.12 16.65
N VAL A 219 0.18 6.08 17.58
CA VAL A 219 -0.10 6.07 19.02
C VAL A 219 0.64 7.22 19.70
N SER A 220 -0.07 8.03 20.50
CA SER A 220 0.46 9.16 21.28
C SER A 220 1.08 8.76 22.63
N SER A 221 0.90 7.51 23.07
CA SER A 221 1.38 7.00 24.37
C SER A 221 2.63 6.11 24.26
N ASP A 222 3.36 5.96 25.39
CA ASP A 222 4.56 5.11 25.53
C ASP A 222 4.36 3.61 25.22
N ASN A 223 3.11 3.11 25.17
CA ASN A 223 2.80 1.73 24.80
C ASN A 223 2.83 1.54 23.28
N ASP A 224 4.03 1.50 22.75
CA ASP A 224 4.27 1.36 21.31
C ASP A 224 4.24 -0.12 20.88
N VAL A 225 3.02 -0.59 20.60
CA VAL A 225 2.73 -1.95 20.14
C VAL A 225 3.54 -2.32 18.88
N GLU A 226 3.83 -1.35 18.02
CA GLU A 226 4.61 -1.56 16.78
C GLU A 226 6.06 -1.98 17.10
N SER A 227 6.75 -1.30 18.04
CA SER A 227 8.10 -1.73 18.47
C SER A 227 8.10 -3.10 19.13
N GLN A 228 7.04 -3.44 19.87
CA GLN A 228 6.96 -4.73 20.55
C GLN A 228 6.99 -5.88 19.55
N TYR A 229 6.22 -5.79 18.46
CA TYR A 229 6.21 -6.84 17.44
C TYR A 229 7.46 -6.83 16.57
N TYR A 230 8.08 -5.67 16.33
CA TYR A 230 9.42 -5.64 15.73
C TYR A 230 10.42 -6.40 16.60
N ASP A 231 10.46 -6.15 17.91
CA ASP A 231 11.38 -6.84 18.82
C ASP A 231 11.11 -8.35 18.85
N VAL A 232 9.84 -8.75 18.95
CA VAL A 232 9.43 -10.16 18.92
C VAL A 232 9.83 -10.85 17.60
N CYS A 233 9.53 -10.24 16.45
CA CYS A 233 9.75 -10.85 15.14
C CYS A 233 11.21 -10.77 14.65
N CYS A 234 11.92 -9.69 14.94
CA CYS A 234 13.24 -9.39 14.38
C CYS A 234 14.40 -9.63 15.36
N ASN A 235 14.20 -9.41 16.66
CA ASN A 235 15.30 -9.50 17.64
C ASN A 235 15.22 -10.78 18.48
N GLN A 236 14.02 -11.20 18.87
CA GLN A 236 13.81 -12.34 19.78
C GLN A 236 13.65 -13.69 19.05
N VAL A 237 13.47 -13.68 17.73
CA VAL A 237 13.42 -14.89 16.89
C VAL A 237 14.72 -15.01 16.09
N SER A 238 15.42 -16.13 16.25
CA SER A 238 16.70 -16.37 15.59
C SER A 238 16.62 -16.60 14.08
N ASP A 239 15.43 -16.91 13.55
CA ASP A 239 15.19 -17.12 12.12
C ASP A 239 14.85 -15.78 11.42
N PRO A 240 15.72 -15.27 10.53
CA PRO A 240 15.56 -13.96 9.91
C PRO A 240 14.31 -13.85 9.02
N ARG A 241 13.70 -14.96 8.60
CA ARG A 241 12.47 -14.94 7.78
C ARG A 241 11.29 -14.33 8.53
N PHE A 242 11.27 -14.39 9.86
CA PHE A 242 10.20 -13.79 10.66
C PHE A 242 10.28 -12.25 10.65
N CYS A 243 11.47 -11.69 10.56
CA CYS A 243 11.63 -10.24 10.38
C CYS A 243 11.12 -9.79 9.00
N LEU A 244 11.26 -10.62 7.96
CA LEU A 244 10.69 -10.33 6.64
C LEU A 244 9.16 -10.27 6.69
N LEU A 245 8.50 -11.17 7.43
CA LEU A 245 7.06 -11.13 7.64
C LEU A 245 6.62 -9.83 8.33
N TYR A 246 7.42 -9.34 9.29
CA TYR A 246 7.21 -8.03 9.88
C TYR A 246 7.27 -6.92 8.84
N HIS A 247 8.33 -6.87 8.04
CA HIS A 247 8.48 -5.84 7.00
C HIS A 247 7.45 -5.93 5.87
N GLU A 248 6.87 -7.11 5.60
CA GLU A 248 5.75 -7.25 4.65
C GLU A 248 4.49 -6.54 5.17
N ARG A 249 4.24 -6.57 6.49
CA ARG A 249 3.12 -5.88 7.13
C ARG A 249 3.44 -4.47 7.59
N ARG A 250 4.72 -4.10 7.71
CA ARG A 250 5.22 -2.77 8.09
C ARG A 250 6.37 -2.37 7.15
N PRO A 251 6.05 -1.97 5.92
CA PRO A 251 7.05 -1.64 4.92
C PRO A 251 7.98 -0.53 5.38
N SER A 252 9.24 -0.62 4.95
CA SER A 252 10.19 0.46 5.18
C SER A 252 9.81 1.68 4.35
N ILE A 253 10.16 2.85 4.88
CA ILE A 253 10.07 4.11 4.16
C ILE A 253 11.45 4.76 4.15
N ASN A 254 11.78 5.40 3.04
CA ASN A 254 13.06 6.06 2.84
C ASN A 254 12.86 7.57 2.70
N CYS A 255 13.98 8.29 2.57
CA CYS A 255 13.97 9.74 2.44
C CYS A 255 14.00 10.25 0.99
N ARG A 256 14.04 9.38 -0.04
CA ARG A 256 14.19 9.80 -1.46
C ARG A 256 13.00 10.61 -1.97
N THR A 257 11.82 10.25 -1.51
CA THR A 257 10.54 10.91 -1.82
C THR A 257 10.22 12.02 -0.83
N TYR A 258 11.08 12.29 0.15
CA TYR A 258 10.93 13.47 0.99
C TYR A 258 10.96 14.71 0.11
N ARG A 259 9.94 15.54 0.28
CA ARG A 259 9.84 16.86 -0.33
C ARG A 259 9.62 17.83 0.82
N PRO A 260 10.52 18.80 1.03
CA PRO A 260 10.30 19.83 2.02
C PRO A 260 9.04 20.62 1.65
N LEU A 261 8.37 21.14 2.66
CA LEU A 261 7.30 22.10 2.45
C LEU A 261 7.88 23.37 1.82
N SER A 262 7.14 24.01 0.92
CA SER A 262 7.34 25.43 0.56
C SER A 262 6.42 26.24 1.46
N PRO A 263 6.91 26.75 2.60
CA PRO A 263 6.06 27.50 3.49
C PRO A 263 5.88 28.91 2.95
N GLY A 264 4.65 29.41 3.00
CA GLY A 264 4.35 30.83 2.83
C GLY A 264 4.12 31.48 4.19
N TRP A 265 4.37 32.79 4.30
CA TRP A 265 4.58 33.44 5.59
C TRP A 265 3.90 34.78 5.70
N MET A 266 3.54 35.11 6.94
CA MET A 266 2.85 36.34 7.31
C MET A 266 3.47 36.87 8.60
N TYR A 267 3.85 38.15 8.59
CA TYR A 267 4.53 38.78 9.72
C TYR A 267 3.92 40.13 10.06
N GLY A 268 3.78 40.40 11.36
CA GLY A 268 3.60 41.76 11.90
C GLY A 268 2.51 42.58 11.22
N ASP A 269 2.93 43.70 10.63
CA ASP A 269 2.14 44.65 9.85
C ASP A 269 2.14 44.31 8.36
N PRO A 270 1.03 43.76 7.83
CA PRO A 270 1.11 42.49 7.14
C PRO A 270 2.20 42.43 6.06
N HIS A 271 3.35 41.86 6.43
CA HIS A 271 4.33 41.42 5.47
C HIS A 271 3.99 40.01 5.05
N ILE A 272 3.89 39.76 3.74
CA ILE A 272 3.49 38.48 3.17
C ILE A 272 4.61 37.98 2.27
N THR A 273 5.02 36.74 2.49
CA THR A 273 5.81 35.96 1.54
C THR A 273 4.91 34.87 0.95
N THR A 274 4.65 34.93 -0.35
CA THR A 274 3.81 33.95 -1.08
C THR A 274 4.45 32.56 -1.06
N LEU A 275 3.68 31.56 -1.50
CA LEU A 275 4.17 30.18 -1.62
C LEU A 275 5.27 30.03 -2.70
N ASP A 276 5.36 30.98 -3.65
CA ASP A 276 6.41 31.08 -4.66
C ASP A 276 7.61 31.95 -4.23
N GLY A 277 7.54 32.52 -3.02
CA GLY A 277 8.63 33.28 -2.40
C GLY A 277 8.63 34.78 -2.71
N LEU A 278 7.60 35.31 -3.38
CA LEU A 278 7.43 36.76 -3.56
C LEU A 278 7.14 37.39 -2.20
N SER A 279 7.95 38.37 -1.79
CA SER A 279 7.78 39.08 -0.51
C SER A 279 7.32 40.51 -0.74
N TYR A 280 6.26 40.92 -0.04
CA TYR A 280 5.69 42.26 -0.16
C TYR A 280 4.99 42.70 1.14
N THR A 281 4.68 44.00 1.23
CA THR A 281 4.00 44.61 2.38
C THR A 281 2.57 44.99 2.01
N PHE A 282 1.60 44.66 2.86
CA PHE A 282 0.19 44.99 2.68
C PHE A 282 -0.43 45.52 3.98
N ASN A 283 -0.59 46.83 4.09
CA ASN A 283 -1.22 47.45 5.25
C ASN A 283 -2.72 47.71 5.01
N GLY A 284 -3.55 46.67 5.08
CA GLY A 284 -5.01 46.78 4.98
C GLY A 284 -5.68 46.69 6.35
N LEU A 285 -6.73 47.49 6.60
CA LEU A 285 -7.55 47.41 7.82
C LEU A 285 -8.80 46.57 7.55
N GLY A 286 -8.91 45.40 8.19
CA GLY A 286 -10.08 44.54 8.06
C GLY A 286 -9.77 43.04 8.18
N GLU A 287 -10.58 42.24 7.52
CA GLU A 287 -10.37 40.79 7.40
C GLU A 287 -10.08 40.46 5.94
N PHE A 288 -9.11 39.59 5.68
CA PHE A 288 -8.65 39.29 4.33
C PHE A 288 -8.52 37.80 4.08
N HIS A 289 -8.86 37.36 2.87
CA HIS A 289 -8.55 36.03 2.38
C HIS A 289 -7.04 35.94 2.12
N LEU A 290 -6.33 35.30 3.03
CA LEU A 290 -4.90 35.07 2.88
C LEU A 290 -4.66 33.95 1.89
N LEU A 291 -5.35 32.83 2.07
CA LEU A 291 -5.20 31.65 1.24
C LEU A 291 -6.52 30.87 1.14
N ASN A 292 -6.98 30.67 -0.09
CA ASN A 292 -8.00 29.71 -0.44
C ASN A 292 -7.35 28.63 -1.30
N ALA A 293 -7.35 27.39 -0.83
CA ALA A 293 -6.76 26.25 -1.54
C ALA A 293 -7.78 25.11 -1.60
N SER A 294 -8.05 24.57 -2.78
CA SER A 294 -9.03 23.49 -2.96
C SER A 294 -8.56 22.44 -3.95
N SER A 295 -8.55 21.18 -3.53
CA SER A 295 -8.31 19.99 -4.37
C SER A 295 -9.60 19.17 -4.50
N SER A 296 -9.54 17.97 -5.09
CA SER A 296 -10.70 17.07 -5.25
C SER A 296 -11.33 16.66 -3.92
N ASP A 297 -10.51 16.41 -2.90
CA ASP A 297 -10.94 15.77 -1.65
C ASP A 297 -10.75 16.66 -0.41
N ILE A 298 -10.06 17.80 -0.56
CA ILE A 298 -9.64 18.67 0.54
C ILE A 298 -9.80 20.14 0.14
N SER A 299 -10.36 20.94 1.04
CA SER A 299 -10.42 22.40 0.93
C SER A 299 -9.91 23.08 2.20
N LEU A 300 -9.24 24.21 2.01
CA LEU A 300 -8.61 25.02 3.04
C LEU A 300 -8.88 26.49 2.77
N THR A 301 -9.35 27.21 3.79
CA THR A 301 -9.47 28.67 3.77
C THR A 301 -8.80 29.25 5.00
N LEU A 302 -7.84 30.15 4.80
CA LEU A 302 -7.14 30.88 5.84
C LEU A 302 -7.46 32.37 5.70
N GLN A 303 -7.94 32.97 6.79
CA GLN A 303 -8.26 34.38 6.91
C GLN A 303 -7.40 35.03 8.00
N GLY A 304 -7.01 36.27 7.75
CA GLY A 304 -6.25 37.10 8.69
C GLY A 304 -7.06 38.32 9.04
N ARG A 305 -7.15 38.62 10.34
CA ARG A 305 -7.75 39.84 10.85
C ARG A 305 -6.67 40.82 11.26
N THR A 306 -6.76 42.02 10.72
CA THR A 306 -5.83 43.11 11.01
C THR A 306 -6.53 44.25 11.74
N VAL A 307 -5.80 44.89 12.64
CA VAL A 307 -6.27 46.07 13.39
C VAL A 307 -5.29 47.21 13.28
N GLN A 308 -5.80 48.44 13.33
CA GLN A 308 -4.96 49.63 13.32
C GLN A 308 -4.15 49.72 14.62
N THR A 309 -2.88 50.07 14.48
CA THR A 309 -1.99 50.37 15.61
C THR A 309 -2.36 51.70 16.28
N ASP A 310 -2.23 51.80 17.60
CA ASP A 310 -2.77 52.91 18.40
C ASP A 310 -2.37 54.31 17.89
N THR A 311 -1.13 54.48 17.44
CA THR A 311 -0.53 55.80 17.12
C THR A 311 -0.16 55.99 15.65
N ALA A 312 -0.18 54.94 14.82
CA ALA A 312 0.30 54.98 13.45
C ALA A 312 -0.79 54.60 12.42
N MET A 313 -0.64 55.11 11.19
CA MET A 313 -1.48 54.70 10.06
C MET A 313 -0.93 53.40 9.46
N ALA A 314 -0.90 52.35 10.28
CA ALA A 314 -0.47 50.99 9.94
C ALA A 314 -1.27 49.96 10.75
N THR A 315 -1.27 48.73 10.27
CA THR A 315 -2.13 47.65 10.77
C THR A 315 -1.32 46.43 11.15
N ASN A 316 -1.72 45.66 12.15
CA ASN A 316 -1.06 44.41 12.56
C ASN A 316 -2.04 43.23 12.56
N PHE A 317 -1.55 42.00 12.37
CA PHE A 317 -2.36 40.80 12.60
C PHE A 317 -2.71 40.61 14.08
N GLU A 318 -4.01 40.59 14.40
CA GLU A 318 -4.54 40.32 15.74
C GLU A 318 -5.05 38.88 15.88
N ALA A 319 -5.51 38.28 14.78
CA ALA A 319 -6.05 36.94 14.77
C ALA A 319 -5.94 36.25 13.40
N PHE A 320 -5.87 34.92 13.42
CA PHE A 320 -5.96 34.07 12.23
C PHE A 320 -7.10 33.08 12.40
N ALA A 321 -7.83 32.79 11.33
CA ALA A 321 -8.87 31.77 11.31
C ALA A 321 -8.70 30.84 10.11
N LEU A 322 -8.82 29.55 10.34
CA LEU A 322 -8.67 28.49 9.36
C LEU A 322 -9.93 27.64 9.31
N GLN A 323 -10.44 27.39 8.12
CA GLN A 323 -11.44 26.35 7.84
C GLN A 323 -10.76 25.25 7.03
N TYR A 324 -10.79 24.03 7.55
CA TYR A 324 -10.37 22.83 6.85
C TYR A 324 -11.59 21.93 6.64
N SER A 325 -11.75 21.39 5.43
CA SER A 325 -12.79 20.42 5.10
C SER A 325 -12.25 19.35 4.17
N SER A 326 -12.51 18.09 4.51
CA SER A 326 -12.26 16.89 3.71
C SER A 326 -13.48 15.98 3.75
N THR A 327 -13.47 14.89 2.96
CA THR A 327 -14.53 13.87 2.97
C THR A 327 -14.78 13.26 4.36
N THR A 328 -13.80 13.30 5.26
CA THR A 328 -13.89 12.66 6.59
C THR A 328 -13.89 13.64 7.76
N ALA A 329 -13.55 14.91 7.52
CA ALA A 329 -13.17 15.84 8.58
C ALA A 329 -13.56 17.28 8.21
N HIS A 330 -14.23 17.99 9.11
CA HIS A 330 -14.55 19.41 8.95
C HIS A 330 -14.19 20.11 10.27
N VAL A 331 -13.21 21.00 10.24
CA VAL A 331 -12.71 21.69 11.44
C VAL A 331 -12.40 23.14 11.15
N GLN A 332 -12.80 23.98 12.08
CA GLN A 332 -12.49 25.39 12.13
C GLN A 332 -11.56 25.69 13.30
N VAL A 333 -10.46 26.41 13.05
CA VAL A 333 -9.49 26.79 14.09
C VAL A 333 -9.27 28.29 14.09
N GLU A 334 -9.31 28.92 15.25
CA GLU A 334 -9.10 30.36 15.41
C GLU A 334 -7.96 30.59 16.43
N TRP A 335 -7.02 31.46 16.08
CA TRP A 335 -5.91 31.91 16.93
C TRP A 335 -6.05 33.39 17.22
N TYR A 336 -6.06 33.75 18.50
CA TYR A 336 -6.15 35.13 18.97
C TYR A 336 -4.93 35.52 19.79
N LEU A 337 -4.43 36.73 19.57
CA LEU A 337 -3.42 37.33 20.44
C LEU A 337 -4.02 37.58 21.83
N GLY A 338 -3.39 37.00 22.84
CA GLY A 338 -3.71 37.18 24.25
C GLY A 338 -2.76 38.16 24.95
N ILE A 339 -2.90 38.25 26.27
CA ILE A 339 -2.06 39.10 27.11
C ILE A 339 -0.66 38.47 27.22
N ASN A 340 0.40 39.29 27.22
CA ASN A 340 1.80 38.86 27.35
C ASN A 340 2.24 37.82 26.29
N ASP A 341 1.93 38.05 25.02
CA ASP A 341 2.28 37.16 23.90
C ASP A 341 1.76 35.72 24.05
N SER A 342 0.67 35.54 24.82
CA SER A 342 -0.07 34.28 24.83
C SER A 342 -0.94 34.16 23.59
N ILE A 343 -1.21 32.93 23.13
CA ILE A 343 -2.10 32.68 21.99
C ILE A 343 -3.29 31.87 22.51
N ALA A 344 -4.50 32.40 22.36
CA ALA A 344 -5.73 31.68 22.67
C ALA A 344 -6.22 30.94 21.43
N VAL A 345 -6.48 29.64 21.55
CA VAL A 345 -6.90 28.77 20.44
C VAL A 345 -8.33 28.31 20.63
N TYR A 346 -9.16 28.48 19.60
CA TYR A 346 -10.51 27.93 19.54
C TYR A 346 -10.58 26.88 18.44
N VAL A 347 -11.21 25.75 18.72
CA VAL A 347 -11.50 24.70 17.73
C VAL A 347 -13.02 24.52 17.70
N ASP A 348 -13.62 24.73 16.54
CA ASP A 348 -15.08 24.73 16.34
C ASP A 348 -15.82 25.61 17.36
N GLY A 349 -15.25 26.78 17.66
CA GLY A 349 -15.76 27.75 18.63
C GLY A 349 -15.52 27.41 20.11
N GLN A 350 -14.90 26.28 20.44
CA GLN A 350 -14.57 25.91 21.82
C GLN A 350 -13.13 26.29 22.18
N LEU A 351 -12.95 26.99 23.31
CA LEU A 351 -11.62 27.33 23.84
C LEU A 351 -10.89 26.06 24.27
N VAL A 352 -9.68 25.90 23.77
CA VAL A 352 -8.85 24.74 24.05
C VAL A 352 -7.82 25.03 25.15
N SER A 353 -7.71 24.13 26.12
CA SER A 353 -6.64 24.14 27.13
C SER A 353 -5.55 23.12 26.80
N TYR A 354 -4.29 23.47 27.03
CA TYR A 354 -3.14 22.60 26.74
C TYR A 354 -2.05 22.70 27.81
N LYS A 355 -1.20 21.66 27.92
CA LYS A 355 -0.06 21.61 28.85
C LYS A 355 1.24 21.31 28.08
N PHE A 356 2.22 22.19 28.18
CA PHE A 356 3.55 21.92 27.62
C PHE A 356 4.21 20.74 28.37
N SER A 357 4.68 19.73 27.64
CA SER A 357 5.51 18.64 28.17
C SER A 357 6.86 18.59 27.47
N ASP A 358 7.87 18.03 28.14
CA ASP A 358 9.21 17.79 27.57
C ASP A 358 9.20 16.79 26.39
N ASP A 359 8.07 16.11 26.18
CA ASP A 359 7.78 15.22 25.04
C ASP A 359 6.86 15.86 24.00
N MET A 360 6.50 17.14 24.17
CA MET A 360 5.67 17.95 23.27
C MET A 360 4.37 17.29 22.79
N GLU A 361 3.67 16.59 23.68
CA GLU A 361 2.32 16.09 23.42
C GLU A 361 1.32 16.73 24.40
N ALA A 362 0.75 17.88 24.01
CA ALA A 362 -0.63 18.20 24.38
C ALA A 362 -1.50 17.93 23.16
N GLN A 363 -2.05 16.72 23.09
CA GLN A 363 -3.10 16.38 22.15
C GLN A 363 -4.39 17.07 22.63
N ILE A 364 -4.97 17.93 21.78
CA ILE A 364 -6.15 18.71 22.13
C ILE A 364 -7.42 17.85 22.03
N ASN A 365 -7.48 16.93 21.08
CA ASN A 365 -8.59 16.00 20.91
C ASN A 365 -8.18 14.83 19.99
N ASP A 366 -8.73 13.65 20.26
CA ASP A 366 -8.53 12.41 19.49
C ASP A 366 -9.51 12.30 18.30
N THR A 367 -10.08 13.44 17.87
CA THR A 367 -11.01 13.54 16.75
C THR A 367 -10.25 13.94 15.48
N ASN A 368 -10.42 13.16 14.41
CA ASN A 368 -9.94 13.51 13.07
C ASN A 368 -10.73 14.74 12.56
N PRO A 369 -10.09 15.84 12.13
CA PRO A 369 -8.66 16.13 12.04
C PRO A 369 -8.10 16.72 13.35
N ALA A 370 -6.98 16.17 13.82
CA ALA A 370 -6.40 16.49 15.12
C ALA A 370 -5.51 17.75 15.07
N VAL A 371 -5.83 18.75 15.89
CA VAL A 371 -4.99 19.95 16.10
C VAL A 371 -3.86 19.61 17.08
N PHE A 372 -2.60 19.79 16.68
CA PHE A 372 -1.41 19.42 17.47
C PHE A 372 -0.49 20.61 17.78
N LEU A 373 -0.48 21.06 19.03
CA LEU A 373 0.34 22.17 19.48
C LEU A 373 1.80 21.74 19.67
N LEU A 374 2.71 22.22 18.81
CA LEU A 374 4.15 22.14 19.06
C LEU A 374 4.79 23.53 19.03
N LYS A 375 5.61 23.76 20.07
CA LYS A 375 6.73 24.70 20.30
C LYS A 375 6.47 25.70 21.44
N SER A 376 7.52 26.10 22.16
CA SER A 376 7.44 27.01 23.33
C SER A 376 6.97 28.43 22.98
N ASP A 377 6.97 28.78 21.70
CA ASP A 377 6.77 30.09 21.10
C ASP A 377 5.74 30.10 19.95
N SER A 378 5.24 28.93 19.53
CA SER A 378 4.30 28.82 18.42
C SER A 378 3.29 27.70 18.64
N ILE A 379 2.11 27.87 18.05
CA ILE A 379 1.01 26.94 18.07
C ILE A 379 0.80 26.47 16.62
N THR A 380 0.86 25.17 16.40
CA THR A 380 0.68 24.59 15.07
C THR A 380 -0.63 23.80 15.00
N GLY A 381 -1.34 23.87 13.87
CA GLY A 381 -2.41 22.94 13.50
C GLY A 381 -1.94 22.10 12.33
N THR A 382 -2.04 20.78 12.41
CA THR A 382 -1.59 19.84 11.37
C THR A 382 -2.75 18.95 10.94
N PHE A 383 -3.11 18.92 9.67
CA PHE A 383 -4.34 18.28 9.19
C PHE A 383 -4.02 17.14 8.21
N GLU A 384 -4.58 15.96 8.48
CA GLU A 384 -4.32 14.68 7.76
C GLU A 384 -2.83 14.36 7.52
N GLY A 385 -1.94 14.88 8.38
CA GLY A 385 -0.49 14.70 8.29
C GLY A 385 0.21 15.50 7.19
N GLN A 386 -0.51 16.14 6.26
CA GLN A 386 0.11 16.70 5.05
C GLN A 386 0.25 18.21 5.04
N LEU A 387 -0.67 18.93 5.69
CA LEU A 387 -0.67 20.38 5.73
C LEU A 387 -0.55 20.88 7.15
N SER A 388 0.02 22.08 7.32
CA SER A 388 0.11 22.71 8.62
C SER A 388 0.02 24.23 8.57
N VAL A 389 -0.59 24.81 9.59
CA VAL A 389 -0.56 26.25 9.86
C VAL A 389 0.08 26.45 11.24
N SER A 390 1.15 27.23 11.33
CA SER A 390 1.82 27.57 12.58
C SER A 390 1.64 29.04 12.89
N VAL A 391 1.26 29.39 14.12
CA VAL A 391 1.04 30.77 14.57
C VAL A 391 1.92 31.04 15.79
N SER A 392 2.69 32.11 15.78
CA SER A 392 3.54 32.55 16.90
C SER A 392 3.19 33.97 17.33
N ALA A 393 3.51 34.32 18.57
CA ALA A 393 3.31 35.66 19.12
C ALA A 393 4.62 36.23 19.67
N SER A 394 4.89 37.51 19.39
CA SER A 394 6.04 38.22 19.95
C SER A 394 5.78 39.73 19.94
N LEU A 395 6.06 40.41 21.06
CA LEU A 395 5.92 41.87 21.21
C LEU A 395 4.53 42.39 20.80
N GLY A 396 3.47 41.64 21.08
CA GLY A 396 2.10 42.02 20.75
C GLY A 396 1.74 41.88 19.27
N LEU A 397 2.50 41.08 18.51
CA LEU A 397 2.23 40.77 17.10
C LEU A 397 2.01 39.27 16.91
N LEU A 398 1.06 38.90 16.06
CA LEU A 398 0.96 37.54 15.55
C LEU A 398 1.70 37.38 14.23
N TYR A 399 2.28 36.20 14.07
CA TYR A 399 2.95 35.75 12.86
C TYR A 399 2.38 34.40 12.50
N ALA A 400 2.25 34.10 11.21
CA ALA A 400 1.76 32.82 10.75
C ALA A 400 2.61 32.25 9.61
N SER A 401 2.69 30.94 9.54
CA SER A 401 3.22 30.21 8.40
C SER A 401 2.26 29.11 7.99
N VAL A 402 2.12 28.91 6.69
CA VAL A 402 1.30 27.82 6.14
C VAL A 402 2.14 26.99 5.21
N SER A 403 1.95 25.67 5.30
CA SER A 403 2.65 24.69 4.50
C SER A 403 1.64 23.76 3.86
N LEU A 404 1.64 23.71 2.53
CA LEU A 404 0.71 22.91 1.73
C LEU A 404 1.43 21.73 1.05
N PRO A 405 0.74 20.59 0.85
CA PRO A 405 1.24 19.52 -0.01
C PRO A 405 1.13 19.88 -1.50
N ASN A 406 2.00 19.29 -2.33
CA ASN A 406 2.11 19.57 -3.78
C ASN A 406 0.81 19.38 -4.59
N GLU A 407 -0.19 18.68 -4.06
CA GLU A 407 -1.52 18.56 -4.68
C GLU A 407 -2.26 19.89 -4.85
N PHE A 408 -1.83 20.95 -4.14
CA PHE A 408 -2.36 22.31 -4.24
C PHE A 408 -1.61 23.20 -5.24
N ILE A 409 -0.58 22.70 -5.93
CA ILE A 409 0.09 23.45 -7.01
C ILE A 409 -0.96 23.79 -8.09
N ASN A 410 -0.99 25.05 -8.53
CA ASN A 410 -2.00 25.67 -9.40
C ASN A 410 -3.43 25.75 -8.83
N LYS A 411 -3.61 25.54 -7.52
CA LYS A 411 -4.93 25.50 -6.86
C LYS A 411 -5.06 26.44 -5.67
N THR A 412 -4.15 27.39 -5.52
CA THR A 412 -4.22 28.42 -4.46
C THR A 412 -4.64 29.77 -5.03
N LYS A 413 -5.33 30.56 -4.21
CA LYS A 413 -5.70 31.96 -4.48
C LYS A 413 -5.69 32.75 -3.18
N GLY A 414 -5.64 34.08 -3.26
CA GLY A 414 -5.64 34.97 -2.10
C GLY A 414 -4.42 35.87 -2.09
N LEU A 415 -4.18 36.56 -0.97
CA LEU A 415 -2.96 37.36 -0.79
C LEU A 415 -1.68 36.51 -0.88
N MET A 416 -1.75 35.21 -0.65
CA MET A 416 -0.60 34.31 -0.80
C MET A 416 -0.32 33.86 -2.24
N GLY A 417 -1.10 34.33 -3.22
CA GLY A 417 -0.85 34.10 -4.65
C GLY A 417 -1.21 32.70 -5.16
N THR A 418 -0.77 32.43 -6.40
CA THR A 418 -1.06 31.20 -7.14
C THR A 418 0.19 30.34 -7.14
N TRP A 419 0.22 29.29 -6.31
CA TRP A 419 1.42 28.49 -6.11
C TRP A 419 1.75 27.64 -7.34
N ASN A 420 2.74 28.06 -8.13
CA ASN A 420 3.18 27.33 -9.32
C ASN A 420 4.68 27.48 -9.63
N TYR A 421 5.44 28.01 -8.68
CA TYR A 421 6.84 28.38 -8.79
C TYR A 421 7.13 29.57 -9.73
N ASP A 422 6.13 30.41 -10.04
CA ASP A 422 6.27 31.64 -10.82
C ASP A 422 5.72 32.86 -10.05
N GLN A 423 6.63 33.64 -9.48
CA GLN A 423 6.30 34.87 -8.72
C GLN A 423 5.53 35.93 -9.53
N LYS A 424 5.45 35.82 -10.86
CA LYS A 424 4.85 36.85 -11.71
C LYS A 424 3.32 36.84 -11.71
N ASP A 425 2.69 35.74 -11.32
CA ASP A 425 1.23 35.61 -11.32
C ASP A 425 0.59 35.63 -9.91
N ASP A 426 1.43 35.80 -8.89
CA ASP A 426 1.02 35.86 -7.48
C ASP A 426 0.06 37.01 -7.17
N PHE A 427 0.08 38.09 -7.95
CA PHE A 427 -0.85 39.20 -7.80
C PHE A 427 -2.09 39.07 -8.68
N LEU A 428 -2.79 37.94 -8.56
CA LEU A 428 -4.08 37.67 -9.20
C LEU A 428 -5.23 38.03 -8.26
N SER A 429 -6.09 38.97 -8.66
CA SER A 429 -7.25 39.39 -7.86
C SER A 429 -8.48 38.48 -8.08
N PRO A 430 -9.52 38.54 -7.22
CA PRO A 430 -10.69 37.66 -7.33
C PRO A 430 -11.46 37.76 -8.65
N ASN A 431 -11.39 38.91 -9.32
CA ASN A 431 -12.06 39.17 -10.60
C ASN A 431 -11.24 38.71 -11.82
N GLY A 432 -10.06 38.12 -11.59
CA GLY A 432 -9.16 37.63 -12.64
C GLY A 432 -8.16 38.65 -13.18
N THR A 433 -8.11 39.87 -12.64
CA THR A 433 -7.11 40.89 -13.05
C THR A 433 -5.79 40.70 -12.31
N THR A 434 -4.67 40.89 -13.01
CA THR A 434 -3.30 40.77 -12.46
C THR A 434 -2.57 42.11 -12.48
N ILE A 435 -1.74 42.38 -11.48
CA ILE A 435 -0.77 43.50 -11.50
C ILE A 435 0.67 42.96 -11.60
N PRO A 436 1.63 43.74 -12.13
CA PRO A 436 3.04 43.31 -12.19
C PRO A 436 3.64 43.03 -10.80
N PHE A 437 4.53 42.03 -10.69
CA PHE A 437 5.18 41.69 -9.41
C PHE A 437 6.11 42.79 -8.85
N GLU A 438 6.58 43.72 -9.69
CA GLU A 438 7.38 44.91 -9.29
C GLU A 438 6.53 46.17 -9.04
N SER A 439 5.23 46.00 -8.76
CA SER A 439 4.29 47.09 -8.50
C SER A 439 4.64 47.90 -7.24
N THR A 440 4.18 49.16 -7.18
CA THR A 440 4.40 50.01 -6.00
C THR A 440 3.54 49.58 -4.81
N GLU A 441 3.92 49.97 -3.59
CA GLU A 441 3.13 49.64 -2.39
C GLU A 441 1.69 50.17 -2.47
N GLU A 442 1.44 51.28 -3.15
CA GLU A 442 0.11 51.84 -3.39
C GLU A 442 -0.74 50.96 -4.33
N GLU A 443 -0.12 50.39 -5.37
CA GLU A 443 -0.77 49.46 -6.28
C GLU A 443 -1.07 48.13 -5.58
N ILE A 444 -0.10 47.62 -4.82
CA ILE A 444 -0.23 46.41 -4.00
C ILE A 444 -1.30 46.58 -2.93
N PHE A 445 -1.40 47.76 -2.29
CA PHE A 445 -2.48 48.07 -1.35
C PHE A 445 -3.86 47.98 -2.03
N ARG A 446 -4.02 48.59 -3.21
CA ARG A 446 -5.29 48.50 -3.97
C ARG A 446 -5.62 47.07 -4.36
N TYR A 447 -4.62 46.30 -4.78
CA TYR A 447 -4.75 44.87 -5.05
C TYR A 447 -5.22 44.11 -3.79
N GLY A 448 -4.55 44.29 -2.66
CA GLY A 448 -4.87 43.54 -1.45
C GLY A 448 -6.24 43.88 -0.88
N MET A 449 -6.71 45.12 -1.05
CA MET A 449 -8.08 45.51 -0.71
C MET A 449 -9.15 44.77 -1.50
N THR A 450 -8.83 44.16 -2.66
CA THR A 450 -9.78 43.31 -3.41
C THR A 450 -10.06 41.98 -2.72
N TRP A 451 -9.19 41.54 -1.80
CA TRP A 451 -9.30 40.29 -1.05
C TRP A 451 -9.98 40.44 0.32
N ILE A 452 -10.64 41.57 0.56
CA ILE A 452 -11.38 41.82 1.80
C ILE A 452 -12.53 40.82 1.98
N VAL A 453 -12.66 40.27 3.19
CA VAL A 453 -13.69 39.30 3.56
C VAL A 453 -14.98 40.05 3.92
N SER A 454 -16.11 39.57 3.38
CA SER A 454 -17.42 40.09 3.75
C SER A 454 -17.84 39.58 5.13
N VAL A 455 -18.75 40.30 5.82
CA VAL A 455 -19.27 39.86 7.13
C VAL A 455 -19.87 38.45 7.08
N MET A 456 -20.47 38.07 5.95
CA MET A 456 -21.11 36.77 5.78
C MET A 456 -20.10 35.64 5.55
N ASP A 457 -18.92 35.96 5.01
CA ASP A 457 -17.86 35.01 4.65
C ASP A 457 -16.78 34.87 5.74
N SER A 458 -16.92 35.59 6.86
CA SER A 458 -15.97 35.59 7.97
C SER A 458 -15.94 34.26 8.73
N LEU A 459 -14.72 33.73 8.91
CA LEU A 459 -14.42 32.52 9.69
C LEU A 459 -14.22 32.78 11.19
N PHE A 460 -14.38 34.00 11.69
CA PHE A 460 -14.17 34.27 13.11
C PHE A 460 -15.49 34.15 13.89
N LEU A 461 -15.77 32.99 14.49
CA LEU A 461 -17.05 32.72 15.18
C LEU A 461 -17.21 33.51 16.47
N LYS A 462 -16.12 33.66 17.24
CA LYS A 462 -16.16 34.26 18.59
C LYS A 462 -16.43 35.77 18.58
N GLN A 463 -15.91 36.45 17.57
CA GLN A 463 -16.04 37.90 17.39
C GLN A 463 -16.63 38.20 16.01
N LYS A 464 -17.79 37.61 15.71
CA LYS A 464 -18.49 37.80 14.43
C LYS A 464 -19.06 39.22 14.20
N ALA A 465 -18.74 40.19 15.06
CA ALA A 465 -19.37 41.50 15.06
C ALA A 465 -18.40 42.59 15.54
N THR A 466 -17.63 43.12 14.60
CA THR A 466 -17.57 44.54 14.23
C THR A 466 -16.53 44.66 13.12
N THR A 467 -16.89 44.30 11.88
CA THR A 467 -16.11 44.76 10.72
C THR A 467 -16.10 46.28 10.76
N ARG A 468 -15.02 46.88 11.27
CA ARG A 468 -14.76 48.32 11.14
C ARG A 468 -14.39 48.58 9.68
N GLN A 469 -15.37 48.50 8.78
CA GLN A 469 -15.23 49.02 7.43
C GLN A 469 -15.23 50.55 7.51
N THR A 470 -14.09 51.12 7.86
CA THR A 470 -13.85 52.54 7.63
C THR A 470 -13.35 52.68 6.20
N SER A 471 -14.22 53.12 5.30
CA SER A 471 -13.92 53.38 3.87
C SER A 471 -12.91 54.51 3.63
N THR A 472 -12.11 54.86 4.65
CA THR A 472 -11.22 56.03 4.69
C THR A 472 -9.81 55.71 5.18
N PHE A 473 -9.49 54.44 5.47
CA PHE A 473 -8.13 54.08 5.89
C PHE A 473 -7.18 54.02 4.69
N ILE A 474 -6.08 54.77 4.76
CA ILE A 474 -4.96 54.74 3.81
C ILE A 474 -3.68 54.62 4.65
N PRO A 475 -2.86 53.58 4.45
CA PRO A 475 -1.65 53.41 5.25
C PRO A 475 -0.58 54.43 4.88
N THR A 476 0.42 54.61 5.76
CA THR A 476 1.61 55.37 5.41
C THR A 476 2.59 54.48 4.65
N PHE A 477 2.92 54.81 3.41
CA PHE A 477 3.82 54.01 2.59
C PHE A 477 5.29 54.22 2.99
N SER A 478 6.14 53.23 2.72
CA SER A 478 7.56 53.26 3.07
C SER A 478 8.30 54.43 2.39
N SER A 479 7.87 54.77 1.17
CA SER A 479 8.30 55.95 0.42
C SER A 479 8.10 57.25 1.20
N ASP A 480 6.93 57.42 1.82
CA ASP A 480 6.58 58.59 2.64
C ASP A 480 7.38 58.64 3.94
N LEU A 481 7.58 57.50 4.60
CA LEU A 481 8.36 57.40 5.84
C LEU A 481 9.83 57.76 5.59
N LYS A 482 10.40 57.26 4.49
CA LYS A 482 11.77 57.58 4.06
C LYS A 482 11.93 59.07 3.74
N ALA A 483 10.94 59.68 3.08
CA ALA A 483 10.95 61.10 2.77
C ALA A 483 10.85 61.99 4.03
N LYS A 484 10.05 61.57 5.03
CA LYS A 484 9.87 62.30 6.28
C LYS A 484 11.06 62.17 7.24
N ASN A 485 11.75 61.03 7.28
CA ASN A 485 12.81 60.74 8.26
C ASN A 485 14.10 60.16 7.62
N PRO A 486 14.79 60.88 6.73
CA PRO A 486 15.91 60.33 5.96
C PRO A 486 17.12 59.89 6.81
N GLU A 487 17.47 60.63 7.86
CA GLU A 487 18.59 60.28 8.76
C GLU A 487 18.28 59.05 9.62
N THR A 488 17.08 59.01 10.21
CA THR A 488 16.61 57.84 10.99
C THR A 488 16.48 56.60 10.12
N PHE A 489 15.99 56.75 8.87
CA PHE A 489 15.93 55.66 7.89
C PHE A 489 17.32 55.09 7.61
N LYS A 490 18.34 55.93 7.40
CA LYS A 490 19.72 55.50 7.16
C LYS A 490 20.33 54.80 8.38
N TYR A 491 20.05 55.30 9.59
CA TYR A 491 20.47 54.65 10.83
C TYR A 491 19.85 53.25 10.96
N LEU A 492 18.52 53.15 10.81
CA LEU A 492 17.80 51.89 10.89
C LEU A 492 18.21 50.90 9.81
N LEU A 493 18.55 51.36 8.60
CA LEU A 493 19.07 50.49 7.54
C LEU A 493 20.32 49.71 7.99
N SER A 494 21.21 50.37 8.75
CA SER A 494 22.40 49.72 9.29
C SER A 494 22.08 48.79 10.46
N LEU A 495 21.17 49.19 11.34
CA LEU A 495 20.74 48.39 12.49
C LEU A 495 19.98 47.12 12.05
N CYS A 496 19.12 47.24 11.04
CA CYS A 496 18.31 46.17 10.47
C CYS A 496 19.03 45.34 9.40
N GLN A 497 20.33 45.55 9.16
CA GLN A 497 21.10 44.82 8.13
C GLN A 497 20.46 44.86 6.73
N ASN A 498 20.00 46.03 6.29
CA ASN A 498 19.26 46.24 5.03
C ASN A 498 17.90 45.51 4.91
N ASN A 499 17.35 44.98 6.00
CA ASN A 499 16.00 44.42 6.03
C ASN A 499 14.96 45.55 6.02
N THR A 500 14.25 45.70 4.89
CA THR A 500 13.28 46.77 4.64
C THR A 500 12.06 46.72 5.55
N GLU A 501 11.62 45.52 5.91
CA GLU A 501 10.49 45.23 6.81
C GLU A 501 10.85 45.69 8.24
N CYS A 502 12.02 45.29 8.75
CA CYS A 502 12.53 45.78 10.04
C CYS A 502 12.62 47.32 10.11
N VAL A 503 13.06 47.96 9.03
CA VAL A 503 13.16 49.43 8.95
C VAL A 503 11.78 50.07 8.96
N TYR A 504 10.83 49.50 8.21
CA TYR A 504 9.45 49.98 8.15
C TYR A 504 8.78 49.93 9.53
N ASP A 505 8.78 48.78 10.18
CA ASP A 505 8.18 48.54 11.49
C ASP A 505 8.77 49.47 12.55
N ALA A 506 10.10 49.64 12.56
CA ALA A 506 10.78 50.52 13.48
C ALA A 506 10.40 51.99 13.28
N LEU A 507 10.23 52.44 12.03
CA LEU A 507 9.83 53.80 11.70
C LEU A 507 8.36 54.07 12.00
N ILE A 508 7.48 53.13 11.65
CA ILE A 508 6.03 53.32 11.75
C ILE A 508 5.55 53.22 13.20
N THR A 509 6.12 52.30 13.99
CA THR A 509 5.79 52.15 15.42
C THR A 509 6.59 53.08 16.33
N ASN A 510 7.64 53.73 15.78
CA ASN A 510 8.64 54.47 16.55
C ASN A 510 9.27 53.60 17.68
N ASN A 511 9.36 52.28 17.46
CA ASN A 511 9.89 51.31 18.41
C ASN A 511 10.87 50.37 17.73
N THR A 512 12.16 50.57 18.01
CA THR A 512 13.23 49.76 17.40
C THR A 512 13.20 48.29 17.82
N ALA A 513 12.64 47.97 19.00
CA ALA A 513 12.52 46.59 19.46
C ALA A 513 11.50 45.81 18.59
N VAL A 514 10.42 46.46 18.15
CA VAL A 514 9.41 45.85 17.27
C VAL A 514 10.04 45.51 15.91
N GLY A 515 10.71 46.48 15.27
CA GLY A 515 11.38 46.23 13.99
C GLY A 515 12.49 45.17 14.07
N LEU A 516 13.29 45.18 15.14
CA LEU A 516 14.30 44.14 15.36
C LEU A 516 13.69 42.75 15.58
N SER A 517 12.51 42.66 16.22
CA SER A 517 11.76 41.40 16.35
C SER A 517 11.32 40.88 14.98
N THR A 518 10.71 41.73 14.14
CA THR A 518 10.34 41.37 12.76
C THR A 518 11.55 40.91 11.95
N GLY A 519 12.69 41.59 12.09
CA GLY A 519 13.96 41.16 11.51
C GLY A 519 14.41 39.76 11.97
N ALA A 520 14.36 39.49 13.28
CA ALA A 520 14.75 38.21 13.86
C ALA A 520 13.82 37.05 13.46
N VAL A 521 12.51 37.30 13.38
CA VAL A 521 11.52 36.30 12.92
C VAL A 521 11.77 35.97 11.44
N ARG A 522 12.01 36.99 10.59
CA ARG A 522 12.36 36.77 9.17
C ARG A 522 13.67 36.00 9.00
N GLN A 523 14.69 36.27 9.83
CA GLN A 523 15.94 35.52 9.81
C GLN A 523 15.71 34.05 10.19
N THR A 524 14.95 33.80 11.26
CA THR A 524 14.57 32.45 11.69
C THR A 524 13.83 31.70 10.57
N PHE A 525 12.99 32.41 9.82
CA PHE A 525 12.33 31.88 8.62
C PHE A 525 13.34 31.50 7.54
N GLN A 526 14.24 32.41 7.15
CA GLN A 526 15.24 32.13 6.11
C GLN A 526 16.10 30.91 6.48
N GLU A 527 16.50 30.80 7.74
CA GLU A 527 17.21 29.64 8.27
C GLU A 527 16.38 28.35 8.20
N THR A 528 15.08 28.42 8.52
CA THR A 528 14.13 27.31 8.40
C THR A 528 13.99 26.86 6.95
N ASN A 529 13.75 27.79 6.01
CA ASN A 529 13.61 27.48 4.59
C ASN A 529 14.92 26.90 4.01
N ASN A 530 16.08 27.47 4.37
CA ASN A 530 17.38 26.95 3.97
C ASN A 530 17.61 25.53 4.50
N THR A 531 17.24 25.26 5.75
CA THR A 531 17.34 23.92 6.36
C THR A 531 16.44 22.94 5.65
N LEU A 532 15.16 23.29 5.41
CA LEU A 532 14.20 22.44 4.71
C LEU A 532 14.66 22.12 3.28
N ASN A 533 15.16 23.11 2.53
CA ASN A 533 15.66 22.96 1.16
C ASN A 533 17.07 22.34 1.06
N THR A 534 17.68 21.96 2.19
CA THR A 534 18.98 21.30 2.17
C THR A 534 18.85 19.88 1.60
N THR A 535 19.44 19.64 0.43
CA THR A 535 19.38 18.31 -0.21
C THR A 535 20.58 17.47 0.18
N SER A 536 20.35 16.28 0.74
CA SER A 536 21.40 15.28 0.93
C SER A 536 21.79 14.61 -0.40
N PRO A 537 23.05 14.16 -0.57
CA PRO A 537 23.43 13.35 -1.72
C PRO A 537 22.58 12.09 -1.80
N VAL A 538 22.03 11.72 -2.95
CA VAL A 538 21.31 10.45 -3.10
C VAL A 538 22.26 9.41 -3.69
N VAL A 539 22.64 8.41 -2.88
CA VAL A 539 23.50 7.30 -3.32
C VAL A 539 22.72 6.38 -4.25
N SER A 540 23.27 6.16 -5.44
CA SER A 540 22.73 5.31 -6.50
C SER A 540 23.77 4.26 -6.91
N GLY A 541 23.38 2.98 -6.96
CA GLY A 541 24.24 1.86 -7.30
C GLY A 541 23.61 0.53 -6.90
N ASN A 542 24.25 -0.59 -7.25
CA ASN A 542 23.79 -1.91 -6.83
C ASN A 542 24.11 -2.13 -5.35
N THR A 543 23.07 -2.16 -4.51
CA THR A 543 23.20 -2.37 -3.07
C THR A 543 23.36 -3.82 -2.67
N ASN A 544 23.17 -4.78 -3.58
CA ASN A 544 23.36 -6.21 -3.34
C ASN A 544 24.64 -6.71 -4.02
N ILE A 545 25.70 -6.87 -3.24
CA ILE A 545 27.03 -7.23 -3.69
C ILE A 545 27.25 -8.72 -3.45
N GLN A 546 27.34 -9.49 -4.54
CA GLN A 546 27.48 -10.94 -4.48
C GLN A 546 28.90 -11.35 -4.84
N SER A 547 29.49 -12.30 -4.09
CA SER A 547 30.79 -12.87 -4.44
C SER A 547 30.97 -14.29 -3.91
N PHE A 548 31.93 -15.00 -4.50
CA PHE A 548 32.43 -16.29 -4.02
C PHE A 548 33.59 -16.07 -3.04
N ILE A 549 33.77 -16.93 -2.04
CA ILE A 549 34.89 -16.82 -1.10
C ILE A 549 36.24 -16.81 -1.85
N GLY A 550 37.09 -15.83 -1.55
CA GLY A 550 38.38 -15.64 -2.25
C GLY A 550 38.29 -15.00 -3.64
N LEU A 551 37.11 -14.63 -4.14
CA LEU A 551 36.93 -13.92 -5.41
C LEU A 551 36.66 -12.43 -5.17
N LYS A 552 37.41 -11.57 -5.85
CA LYS A 552 37.23 -10.11 -5.75
C LYS A 552 36.08 -9.64 -6.66
N VAL A 553 35.17 -8.85 -6.10
CA VAL A 553 34.09 -8.17 -6.84
C VAL A 553 34.20 -6.65 -6.66
N SER A 554 33.71 -5.90 -7.65
CA SER A 554 33.67 -4.43 -7.62
C SER A 554 32.27 -3.92 -7.97
N SER A 555 31.82 -2.87 -7.30
CA SER A 555 30.55 -2.18 -7.58
C SER A 555 30.79 -0.66 -7.57
N LEU A 556 30.26 0.04 -8.57
CA LEU A 556 30.39 1.50 -8.69
C LEU A 556 29.12 2.19 -8.16
N PHE A 557 29.32 3.19 -7.33
CA PHE A 557 28.27 4.04 -6.78
C PHE A 557 28.42 5.48 -7.27
N SER A 558 27.29 6.17 -7.38
CA SER A 558 27.19 7.56 -7.83
C SER A 558 26.24 8.35 -6.93
N THR A 559 26.34 9.68 -6.96
CA THR A 559 25.47 10.59 -6.20
C THR A 559 24.66 11.50 -7.12
N SER A 560 23.50 11.95 -6.64
CA SER A 560 22.72 13.02 -7.29
C SER A 560 23.41 14.39 -7.30
N ILE A 561 24.43 14.58 -6.44
CA ILE A 561 25.19 15.83 -6.30
C ILE A 561 26.61 15.60 -6.83
N THR A 562 27.09 16.49 -7.71
CA THR A 562 28.46 16.46 -8.24
C THR A 562 29.48 16.88 -7.19
N GLY A 563 30.57 16.12 -7.06
CA GLY A 563 31.67 16.42 -6.12
C GLY A 563 31.49 15.86 -4.71
N ALA A 564 30.53 14.95 -4.50
CA ALA A 564 30.43 14.19 -3.25
C ALA A 564 31.54 13.11 -3.19
N THR A 565 32.00 12.83 -1.97
CA THR A 565 33.03 11.83 -1.67
C THR A 565 32.44 10.63 -0.94
N PHE A 566 32.91 9.42 -1.26
CA PHE A 566 32.42 8.18 -0.67
C PHE A 566 33.38 7.62 0.38
N TYR A 567 32.82 7.04 1.45
CA TYR A 567 33.55 6.24 2.43
C TYR A 567 32.63 5.24 3.14
N ALA A 568 33.21 4.28 3.86
CA ALA A 568 32.48 3.30 4.67
C ALA A 568 32.32 3.83 6.10
N ASP A 569 31.15 3.63 6.71
CA ASP A 569 30.90 4.02 8.10
C ASP A 569 31.83 3.34 9.10
N VAL A 570 32.15 2.07 8.83
CA VAL A 570 33.13 1.27 9.56
C VAL A 570 34.05 0.58 8.54
N SER A 571 35.36 0.65 8.78
CA SER A 571 36.33 -0.04 7.94
C SER A 571 36.32 -1.54 8.19
N TYR A 572 36.23 -2.33 7.13
CA TYR A 572 36.28 -3.78 7.18
C TYR A 572 37.46 -4.29 6.36
N LYS A 573 38.21 -5.27 6.89
CA LYS A 573 39.46 -5.78 6.31
C LYS A 573 39.33 -6.18 4.83
N ASP A 574 38.18 -6.74 4.48
CA ASP A 574 37.92 -7.35 3.18
C ASP A 574 37.21 -6.38 2.20
N VAL A 575 36.86 -5.16 2.65
CA VAL A 575 36.13 -4.16 1.86
C VAL A 575 36.94 -2.88 1.75
N ASN A 576 37.09 -2.38 0.52
CA ASN A 576 37.74 -1.09 0.26
C ASN A 576 36.82 -0.20 -0.57
N ILE A 577 36.77 1.09 -0.25
CA ILE A 577 35.96 2.09 -0.95
C ILE A 577 36.85 3.27 -1.32
N SER A 578 36.81 3.68 -2.59
CA SER A 578 37.49 4.88 -3.04
C SER A 578 36.57 6.11 -2.95
N GLY A 579 37.17 7.30 -2.87
CA GLY A 579 36.43 8.56 -2.73
C GLY A 579 35.51 8.90 -3.90
N ASP A 580 35.75 8.32 -5.08
CA ASP A 580 34.93 8.43 -6.30
C ASP A 580 33.81 7.37 -6.38
N GLY A 581 33.67 6.49 -5.38
CA GLY A 581 32.54 5.57 -5.25
C GLY A 581 32.78 4.14 -5.76
N LEU A 582 34.02 3.76 -6.07
CA LEU A 582 34.35 2.36 -6.42
C LEU A 582 34.55 1.52 -5.16
N LEU A 583 33.59 0.64 -4.89
CA LEU A 583 33.66 -0.34 -3.81
C LEU A 583 34.24 -1.65 -4.32
N THR A 584 35.23 -2.21 -3.64
CA THR A 584 35.78 -3.55 -3.90
C THR A 584 35.69 -4.44 -2.67
N TRP A 585 35.23 -5.67 -2.84
CA TRP A 585 35.10 -6.66 -1.77
C TRP A 585 35.81 -7.97 -2.15
N LEU A 586 36.67 -8.48 -1.27
CA LEU A 586 37.36 -9.76 -1.37
C LEU A 586 37.07 -10.59 -0.11
N PRO A 587 35.98 -11.36 -0.05
CA PRO A 587 35.62 -12.11 1.13
C PRO A 587 36.64 -13.20 1.45
N THR A 588 37.17 -13.19 2.67
CA THR A 588 38.11 -14.23 3.15
C THR A 588 37.53 -15.14 4.23
N SER A 589 36.36 -14.79 4.79
CA SER A 589 35.68 -15.56 5.83
C SER A 589 34.15 -15.44 5.71
N THR A 590 33.44 -16.27 6.47
CA THR A 590 31.97 -16.22 6.63
C THR A 590 31.52 -15.35 7.80
N ASP A 591 32.44 -14.60 8.42
CA ASP A 591 32.12 -13.75 9.56
C ASP A 591 31.21 -12.60 9.13
N GLY A 592 30.13 -12.38 9.89
CA GLY A 592 29.16 -11.35 9.60
C GLY A 592 29.68 -9.95 9.94
N PHE A 593 29.39 -8.97 9.09
CA PHE A 593 29.63 -7.56 9.36
C PHE A 593 28.52 -6.68 8.76
N THR A 594 28.36 -5.47 9.30
CA THR A 594 27.34 -4.51 8.85
C THR A 594 28.03 -3.26 8.35
N MET A 595 27.84 -2.92 7.08
CA MET A 595 28.50 -1.76 6.49
C MET A 595 27.50 -0.86 5.78
N ARG A 596 27.63 0.44 6.02
CA ARG A 596 26.92 1.48 5.28
C ARG A 596 27.89 2.26 4.42
N LEU A 597 27.50 2.43 3.17
CA LEU A 597 28.21 3.31 2.26
C LEU A 597 27.71 4.73 2.49
N VAL A 598 28.62 5.61 2.89
CA VAL A 598 28.35 7.02 3.17
C VAL A 598 28.85 7.86 2.01
N ALA A 599 28.04 8.82 1.56
CA ALA A 599 28.44 9.84 0.60
C ALA A 599 28.29 11.22 1.23
N THR A 600 29.32 12.06 1.13
CA THR A 600 29.37 13.39 1.75
C THR A 600 29.69 14.45 0.72
N ASP A 601 28.87 15.50 0.66
CA ASP A 601 29.10 16.63 -0.24
C ASP A 601 30.14 17.64 0.30
N SER A 602 30.42 18.67 -0.49
CA SER A 602 31.34 19.76 -0.12
C SER A 602 30.89 20.62 1.06
N LYS A 603 29.61 20.54 1.45
CA LYS A 603 29.04 21.21 2.63
C LYS A 603 29.03 20.29 3.86
N ASN A 604 29.68 19.14 3.78
CA ASN A 604 29.75 18.13 4.84
C ASN A 604 28.38 17.50 5.17
N ILE A 605 27.43 17.56 4.23
CA ILE A 605 26.13 16.89 4.33
C ILE A 605 26.30 15.49 3.79
N SER A 606 25.95 14.50 4.61
CA SER A 606 26.09 13.10 4.26
C SER A 606 24.75 12.41 4.07
N SER A 607 24.79 11.30 3.34
CA SER A 607 23.75 10.27 3.35
C SER A 607 24.41 8.91 3.40
N SER A 608 23.67 7.90 3.87
CA SER A 608 24.19 6.55 3.93
C SER A 608 23.19 5.54 3.38
N VAL A 609 23.69 4.51 2.72
CA VAL A 609 22.91 3.34 2.30
C VAL A 609 23.52 2.08 2.89
N GLU A 610 22.70 1.24 3.51
CA GLU A 610 23.15 -0.07 3.97
C GLU A 610 23.30 -1.03 2.78
N LEU A 611 24.45 -1.70 2.71
CA LEU A 611 24.76 -2.62 1.62
C LEU A 611 24.53 -4.06 2.06
N THR A 612 23.94 -4.86 1.19
CA THR A 612 23.77 -6.31 1.38
C THR A 612 24.91 -7.04 0.71
N PHE A 613 25.61 -7.89 1.45
CA PHE A 613 26.68 -8.73 0.94
C PHE A 613 26.21 -10.18 0.88
N VAL A 614 26.27 -10.82 -0.28
CA VAL A 614 25.88 -12.23 -0.43
C VAL A 614 27.12 -13.06 -0.77
N LEU A 615 27.51 -13.92 0.15
CA LEU A 615 28.66 -14.80 0.04
C LEU A 615 28.25 -16.20 -0.42
N CYS A 616 28.95 -16.72 -1.41
CA CYS A 616 28.90 -18.11 -1.82
C CYS A 616 30.16 -18.84 -1.30
N ASP A 617 29.96 -19.79 -0.38
CA ASP A 617 31.04 -20.64 0.18
C ASP A 617 30.88 -22.13 -0.21
N CYS A 618 30.15 -22.41 -1.30
CA CYS A 618 30.02 -23.76 -1.84
C CYS A 618 31.33 -24.23 -2.49
N ARG A 619 31.41 -25.52 -2.82
CA ARG A 619 32.59 -26.09 -3.47
C ARG A 619 32.80 -25.48 -4.86
N VAL A 620 31.73 -25.31 -5.64
CA VAL A 620 31.78 -24.69 -6.98
C VAL A 620 30.84 -23.48 -7.04
N GLN A 621 31.26 -22.39 -7.68
CA GLN A 621 30.48 -21.14 -7.75
C GLN A 621 29.05 -21.32 -8.31
N ARG A 622 28.83 -22.30 -9.20
CA ARG A 622 27.51 -22.58 -9.81
C ARG A 622 26.58 -23.43 -8.94
N GLU A 623 27.05 -23.94 -7.80
CA GLU A 623 26.25 -24.76 -6.87
C GLU A 623 25.46 -23.92 -5.85
N CYS A 624 25.72 -22.60 -5.77
CA CYS A 624 24.97 -21.72 -4.88
C CYS A 624 23.54 -21.50 -5.37
N ASP A 625 22.57 -21.81 -4.51
CA ASP A 625 21.18 -21.42 -4.68
C ASP A 625 20.95 -20.05 -4.04
N TYR A 626 21.04 -19.00 -4.87
CA TYR A 626 20.81 -17.61 -4.45
C TYR A 626 19.35 -17.30 -4.12
N SER A 627 18.41 -18.23 -4.35
CA SER A 627 17.02 -18.09 -3.89
C SER A 627 16.88 -18.41 -2.39
N GLN A 628 17.84 -19.12 -1.80
CA GLN A 628 17.87 -19.50 -0.39
C GLN A 628 19.05 -18.84 0.32
N LEU A 629 18.77 -17.73 1.01
CA LEU A 629 19.77 -16.96 1.73
C LEU A 629 19.61 -17.10 3.24
N SER A 630 20.73 -17.28 3.94
CA SER A 630 20.79 -17.29 5.41
C SER A 630 21.60 -16.10 5.91
N ARG A 631 20.97 -15.22 6.70
CA ARG A 631 21.63 -14.03 7.27
C ARG A 631 22.55 -14.41 8.42
N VAL A 632 23.76 -13.84 8.48
CA VAL A 632 24.73 -14.12 9.56
C VAL A 632 24.51 -13.17 10.74
N ASN A 633 24.09 -13.69 11.90
CA ASN A 633 24.03 -12.97 13.19
C ASN A 633 23.48 -11.52 13.11
N THR A 634 22.40 -11.29 12.36
CA THR A 634 21.77 -9.96 12.14
C THR A 634 22.63 -8.92 11.40
N THR A 635 23.72 -9.33 10.74
CA THR A 635 24.62 -8.46 9.99
C THR A 635 24.16 -8.25 8.55
N SER A 636 24.80 -7.38 7.77
CA SER A 636 24.44 -7.18 6.35
C SER A 636 24.98 -8.29 5.41
N VAL A 637 25.61 -9.34 5.97
CA VAL A 637 26.13 -10.50 5.23
C VAL A 637 25.11 -11.65 5.23
N TYR A 638 24.89 -12.20 4.04
CA TYR A 638 24.07 -13.37 3.76
C TYR A 638 24.94 -14.47 3.15
N ILE A 639 24.65 -15.71 3.48
CA ILE A 639 25.27 -16.89 2.91
C ILE A 639 24.24 -17.58 2.02
N ALA A 640 24.59 -17.80 0.76
CA ALA A 640 23.75 -18.58 -0.17
C ALA A 640 23.85 -20.08 0.16
N ALA A 641 22.71 -20.78 0.10
CA ALA A 641 22.67 -22.22 0.30
C ALA A 641 23.41 -22.96 -0.84
N CYS A 642 23.89 -24.17 -0.56
CA CYS A 642 24.57 -25.00 -1.55
C CYS A 642 23.69 -26.16 -2.02
N ASN A 643 23.66 -26.39 -3.34
CA ASN A 643 23.06 -27.56 -3.94
C ASN A 643 24.14 -28.62 -4.19
N CYS A 644 24.23 -29.63 -3.34
CA CYS A 644 25.30 -30.63 -3.42
C CYS A 644 25.04 -31.65 -4.55
N SER A 645 26.00 -31.79 -5.48
CA SER A 645 26.04 -32.91 -6.44
C SER A 645 27.05 -33.98 -6.01
N ASP A 646 27.01 -35.16 -6.66
CA ASP A 646 28.04 -36.20 -6.60
C ASP A 646 28.35 -36.75 -5.18
N ASN A 647 27.30 -36.99 -4.38
CA ASN A 647 27.36 -37.58 -3.04
C ASN A 647 28.11 -36.76 -1.97
N TYR A 648 28.43 -35.48 -2.20
CA TYR A 648 28.95 -34.60 -1.15
C TYR A 648 27.85 -34.18 -0.17
N THR A 649 28.22 -34.01 1.10
CA THR A 649 27.29 -33.67 2.19
C THR A 649 27.83 -32.53 3.05
N GLY A 650 27.02 -32.06 4.01
CA GLY A 650 27.34 -30.93 4.89
C GLY A 650 26.90 -29.58 4.32
N THR A 651 26.83 -28.56 5.19
CA THR A 651 26.23 -27.24 4.92
C THR A 651 26.81 -26.52 3.70
N PHE A 652 28.07 -26.80 3.35
CA PHE A 652 28.80 -26.16 2.25
C PHE A 652 29.21 -27.14 1.14
N CYS A 653 28.68 -28.37 1.13
CA CYS A 653 29.04 -29.45 0.19
C CYS A 653 30.55 -29.77 0.15
N LYS A 654 31.25 -29.60 1.28
CA LYS A 654 32.69 -29.86 1.42
C LYS A 654 33.00 -31.25 1.97
N THR A 655 32.02 -31.96 2.56
CA THR A 655 32.25 -33.25 3.20
C THR A 655 32.04 -34.40 2.21
N LYS A 656 33.08 -35.21 2.01
CA LYS A 656 33.00 -36.46 1.24
C LYS A 656 32.31 -37.55 2.08
N PRO A 657 31.46 -38.43 1.51
CA PRO A 657 30.70 -39.43 2.26
C PRO A 657 31.61 -40.49 2.91
N ASP A 658 31.25 -40.95 4.12
CA ASP A 658 31.93 -42.03 4.86
C ASP A 658 31.40 -43.40 4.39
N PRO A 659 32.22 -44.26 3.76
CA PRO A 659 31.76 -45.52 3.20
C PRO A 659 31.28 -46.55 4.25
N CYS A 660 31.54 -46.37 5.54
CA CYS A 660 31.17 -47.33 6.60
C CYS A 660 29.85 -47.02 7.34
N THR A 661 29.09 -46.00 6.95
CA THR A 661 27.89 -45.57 7.73
C THR A 661 26.70 -46.53 7.66
N GLU A 662 26.59 -47.37 6.63
CA GLU A 662 25.48 -48.32 6.47
C GLU A 662 25.77 -49.74 7.03
N GLY A 663 26.99 -49.98 7.56
CA GLY A 663 27.41 -51.29 8.11
C GLY A 663 27.75 -52.35 7.05
N CYS A 664 28.70 -53.25 7.36
CA CYS A 664 29.09 -54.38 6.50
C CYS A 664 28.38 -55.69 6.88
N PHE A 665 28.43 -56.68 5.99
CA PHE A 665 27.83 -58.00 6.21
C PHE A 665 28.43 -58.68 7.46
N PRO A 666 27.65 -59.43 8.26
CA PRO A 666 28.14 -60.06 9.49
C PRO A 666 29.38 -60.94 9.25
N GLY A 667 30.48 -60.63 9.93
CA GLY A 667 31.77 -61.33 9.76
C GLY A 667 32.75 -60.68 8.78
N VAL A 668 32.39 -59.53 8.17
CA VAL A 668 33.25 -58.74 7.28
C VAL A 668 33.71 -57.45 7.97
N GLU A 669 35.02 -57.13 7.90
CA GLU A 669 35.60 -55.91 8.49
C GLU A 669 35.45 -54.68 7.56
N CYS A 670 35.30 -53.46 8.12
CA CYS A 670 35.19 -52.19 7.36
C CYS A 670 36.43 -51.31 7.51
N ASP A 671 36.98 -50.83 6.39
CA ASP A 671 38.06 -49.84 6.32
C ASP A 671 37.50 -48.46 5.89
N LYS A 672 37.82 -47.40 6.65
CA LYS A 672 37.35 -46.02 6.42
C LYS A 672 37.81 -45.40 5.10
N THR A 673 38.81 -45.98 4.44
CA THR A 673 39.36 -45.48 3.18
C THR A 673 38.91 -46.29 1.96
N THR A 674 38.61 -47.58 2.11
CA THR A 674 38.33 -48.50 1.01
C THR A 674 36.96 -49.18 1.06
N GLY A 675 36.23 -49.13 2.19
CA GLY A 675 34.90 -49.73 2.36
C GLY A 675 34.91 -51.12 3.02
N CYS A 676 33.90 -51.94 2.75
CA CYS A 676 33.79 -53.31 3.30
C CYS A 676 34.79 -54.28 2.65
N GLY A 677 35.37 -55.19 3.44
CA GLY A 677 36.26 -56.26 2.96
C GLY A 677 35.53 -57.41 2.23
N PRO A 678 36.24 -58.49 1.82
CA PRO A 678 35.64 -59.58 1.05
C PRO A 678 34.66 -60.46 1.87
N CYS A 679 33.70 -61.09 1.17
CA CYS A 679 32.71 -61.99 1.77
C CYS A 679 33.32 -63.31 2.33
N PRO A 680 32.66 -63.97 3.31
CA PRO A 680 33.08 -65.28 3.84
C PRO A 680 33.07 -66.40 2.78
N ALA A 681 33.83 -67.48 3.03
CA ALA A 681 33.99 -68.60 2.08
C ALA A 681 32.65 -69.29 1.74
N GLY A 682 32.46 -69.60 0.45
CA GLY A 682 31.20 -70.13 -0.11
C GLY A 682 30.18 -69.04 -0.47
N LEU A 683 30.47 -67.76 -0.20
CA LEU A 683 29.64 -66.61 -0.59
C LEU A 683 30.44 -65.63 -1.47
N THR A 684 29.75 -64.88 -2.32
CA THR A 684 30.31 -63.84 -3.20
C THR A 684 29.53 -62.53 -3.06
N GLY A 685 30.20 -61.40 -3.27
CA GLY A 685 29.62 -60.07 -3.13
C GLY A 685 30.63 -58.97 -2.77
N ASP A 686 30.11 -57.78 -2.46
CA ASP A 686 30.89 -56.56 -2.20
C ASP A 686 31.23 -56.34 -0.71
N GLY A 687 31.05 -57.37 0.14
CA GLY A 687 31.26 -57.29 1.58
C GLY A 687 30.16 -56.58 2.36
N LYS A 688 29.30 -55.83 1.67
CA LYS A 688 28.09 -55.21 2.22
C LYS A 688 26.86 -56.09 1.98
N HIS A 689 26.83 -56.76 0.83
CA HIS A 689 25.85 -57.76 0.43
C HIS A 689 26.57 -59.03 -0.04
N CYS A 690 26.45 -60.12 0.73
CA CYS A 690 27.02 -61.42 0.37
C CYS A 690 25.92 -62.42 -0.02
N SER A 691 26.15 -63.21 -1.07
CA SER A 691 25.22 -64.15 -1.68
C SER A 691 25.88 -65.51 -1.93
N ASP A 692 25.10 -66.59 -1.96
CA ASP A 692 25.60 -67.97 -2.14
C ASP A 692 26.34 -68.15 -3.48
N VAL A 693 27.47 -68.87 -3.47
CA VAL A 693 28.21 -69.20 -4.69
C VAL A 693 27.55 -70.39 -5.36
N ASP A 694 27.09 -70.21 -6.60
CA ASP A 694 26.59 -71.31 -7.40
C ASP A 694 27.74 -72.13 -7.98
N GLU A 695 28.06 -73.28 -7.36
CA GLU A 695 29.15 -74.14 -7.82
C GLU A 695 28.83 -74.86 -9.15
N CYS A 696 27.56 -74.95 -9.56
CA CYS A 696 27.19 -75.42 -10.90
C CYS A 696 27.55 -74.40 -12.01
N ALA A 697 27.68 -73.12 -11.66
CA ALA A 697 28.19 -72.08 -12.55
C ALA A 697 29.73 -71.99 -12.54
N GLN A 698 30.42 -72.79 -11.70
CA GLN A 698 31.88 -72.90 -11.64
C GLN A 698 32.37 -74.26 -12.19
N ASN A 699 33.70 -74.45 -12.24
CA ASN A 699 34.31 -75.65 -12.81
C ASN A 699 34.02 -76.88 -11.93
N ASN A 700 33.05 -77.68 -12.34
CA ASN A 700 32.52 -78.81 -11.60
C ASN A 700 33.00 -80.16 -12.18
N THR A 701 32.70 -81.27 -11.49
CA THR A 701 33.04 -82.63 -11.91
C THR A 701 31.94 -83.34 -12.72
N CYS A 702 30.86 -82.64 -13.09
CA CYS A 702 29.78 -83.21 -13.90
C CYS A 702 30.23 -83.44 -15.35
N SER A 703 29.57 -84.37 -16.06
CA SER A 703 29.75 -84.46 -17.52
C SER A 703 29.27 -83.16 -18.17
N PRO A 704 29.93 -82.64 -19.22
CA PRO A 704 29.42 -81.49 -19.97
C PRO A 704 27.99 -81.72 -20.51
N ASN A 705 27.66 -82.99 -20.81
CA ASN A 705 26.37 -83.44 -21.32
C ASN A 705 25.38 -83.85 -20.20
N ALA A 706 25.60 -83.37 -18.97
CA ALA A 706 24.73 -83.56 -17.80
C ALA A 706 24.31 -82.23 -17.16
N VAL A 707 23.12 -82.19 -16.56
CA VAL A 707 22.53 -81.12 -15.76
C VAL A 707 23.09 -81.19 -14.33
N CYS A 708 23.71 -80.08 -13.92
CA CYS A 708 24.16 -79.84 -12.55
C CYS A 708 23.06 -79.10 -11.76
N THR A 709 22.80 -79.46 -10.50
CA THR A 709 21.85 -78.80 -9.59
C THR A 709 22.55 -78.26 -8.34
N ASN A 710 22.49 -76.94 -8.13
CA ASN A 710 23.12 -76.24 -7.00
C ASN A 710 22.28 -76.34 -5.71
N THR A 711 22.94 -76.33 -4.56
CA THR A 711 22.39 -76.39 -3.21
C THR A 711 23.13 -75.39 -2.32
N TRP A 712 22.54 -74.92 -1.22
CA TRP A 712 23.16 -73.90 -0.36
C TRP A 712 24.55 -74.36 0.13
N GLN A 713 25.62 -73.72 -0.34
CA GLN A 713 27.03 -74.09 -0.15
C GLN A 713 27.51 -75.42 -0.83
N SER A 714 26.83 -76.01 -1.86
CA SER A 714 27.26 -77.27 -2.60
C SER A 714 26.45 -77.67 -3.90
N TYR A 715 26.68 -78.83 -4.60
CA TYR A 715 25.94 -79.27 -5.85
C TYR A 715 25.87 -80.81 -6.27
N ASN A 716 25.08 -81.22 -7.31
CA ASN A 716 24.89 -82.63 -7.89
C ASN A 716 24.67 -82.72 -9.46
N CYS A 717 24.78 -83.89 -10.17
CA CYS A 717 24.77 -84.05 -11.67
C CYS A 717 23.87 -85.19 -12.31
N THR A 718 23.23 -84.98 -13.50
CA THR A 718 22.36 -85.98 -14.27
C THR A 718 22.35 -85.79 -15.82
N CYS A 719 22.36 -86.82 -16.71
CA CYS A 719 22.47 -86.60 -18.20
C CYS A 719 21.32 -85.79 -18.85
N LYS A 720 21.66 -84.94 -19.83
CA LYS A 720 20.74 -84.07 -20.60
C LYS A 720 20.00 -84.84 -21.70
N GLN A 721 18.78 -84.38 -22.04
CA GLN A 721 17.99 -84.89 -23.18
C GLN A 721 18.75 -84.69 -24.50
N GLY A 722 18.67 -85.65 -25.45
CA GLY A 722 19.51 -85.67 -26.67
C GLY A 722 20.85 -86.40 -26.49
N PHE A 723 21.18 -86.81 -25.26
CA PHE A 723 22.34 -87.63 -24.95
C PHE A 723 21.96 -88.88 -24.14
N SER A 724 22.81 -89.91 -24.14
CA SER A 724 22.63 -91.13 -23.33
C SER A 724 23.86 -91.42 -22.46
N GLY A 725 23.68 -91.83 -21.19
CA GLY A 725 24.80 -92.06 -20.24
C GLY A 725 24.44 -92.05 -18.73
N ASN A 726 25.43 -91.83 -17.84
CA ASN A 726 25.34 -91.97 -16.36
C ASN A 726 25.48 -90.69 -15.51
N GLY A 727 25.60 -89.50 -16.11
CA GLY A 727 25.62 -88.19 -15.42
C GLY A 727 27.02 -87.58 -15.23
N THR A 728 28.07 -88.39 -15.15
CA THR A 728 29.47 -87.93 -15.31
C THR A 728 30.04 -88.28 -16.69
N TYR A 729 29.34 -89.12 -17.45
CA TYR A 729 29.64 -89.44 -18.85
C TYR A 729 28.35 -89.58 -19.70
N CYS A 730 28.15 -88.78 -20.76
CA CYS A 730 27.00 -88.86 -21.69
C CYS A 730 27.37 -88.58 -23.17
N THR A 731 26.79 -89.30 -24.14
CA THR A 731 27.09 -89.23 -25.61
C THR A 731 25.89 -88.91 -26.51
N ASP A 732 26.15 -88.25 -27.64
CA ASP A 732 25.23 -87.55 -28.55
C ASP A 732 24.31 -88.41 -29.45
N ILE A 733 23.16 -87.86 -29.85
CA ILE A 733 22.23 -88.36 -30.88
C ILE A 733 22.28 -87.39 -32.08
N ASN A 734 22.24 -87.87 -33.34
CA ASN A 734 22.36 -87.01 -34.54
C ASN A 734 21.03 -86.87 -35.31
N GLU A 735 20.41 -85.69 -35.23
CA GLU A 735 19.08 -85.40 -35.74
C GLU A 735 19.04 -84.75 -37.15
N CYS A 736 20.15 -84.24 -37.70
CA CYS A 736 20.13 -83.62 -39.06
C CYS A 736 19.94 -84.63 -40.21
N LEU A 737 19.93 -85.94 -39.93
CA LEU A 737 19.68 -86.99 -40.92
C LEU A 737 18.24 -86.96 -41.47
N ASP A 738 17.28 -86.42 -40.71
CA ASP A 738 15.85 -86.35 -41.08
C ASP A 738 15.42 -85.01 -41.69
N LYS A 739 16.38 -84.16 -42.10
CA LYS A 739 16.15 -82.82 -42.72
C LYS A 739 15.12 -81.93 -41.96
N PRO A 740 15.35 -81.63 -40.68
CA PRO A 740 14.37 -80.92 -39.85
C PRO A 740 14.29 -79.38 -40.05
N CYS A 741 15.16 -78.76 -40.87
CA CYS A 741 15.23 -77.29 -41.03
C CYS A 741 14.39 -76.74 -42.20
N PRO A 742 13.83 -75.51 -42.07
CA PRO A 742 13.02 -74.87 -43.11
C PRO A 742 13.80 -74.34 -44.32
N GLU A 743 13.10 -74.10 -45.43
CA GLU A 743 13.68 -73.65 -46.71
C GLU A 743 14.40 -72.30 -46.56
N GLY A 744 15.70 -72.27 -46.85
CA GLY A 744 16.57 -71.08 -46.68
C GLY A 744 17.42 -71.04 -45.41
N ALA A 745 17.27 -72.01 -44.49
CA ALA A 745 18.12 -72.17 -43.31
C ALA A 745 19.06 -73.38 -43.44
N THR A 746 20.25 -73.33 -42.81
CA THR A 746 21.25 -74.42 -42.87
C THR A 746 21.23 -75.26 -41.57
N CYS A 747 21.05 -76.60 -41.67
CA CYS A 747 21.11 -77.54 -40.52
C CYS A 747 22.56 -77.89 -40.19
N SER A 748 22.93 -77.77 -38.92
CA SER A 748 24.17 -78.31 -38.36
C SER A 748 23.81 -79.23 -37.19
N ASN A 749 24.27 -80.48 -37.23
CA ASN A 749 24.13 -81.40 -36.10
C ASN A 749 25.17 -81.03 -35.05
N ASN A 750 24.73 -80.86 -33.82
CA ASN A 750 25.61 -80.50 -32.72
C ASN A 750 25.47 -81.54 -31.61
N GLU A 751 26.40 -81.55 -30.66
CA GLU A 751 26.23 -82.37 -29.46
C GLU A 751 24.94 -81.96 -28.70
N GLY A 752 23.96 -82.85 -28.65
CA GLY A 752 22.72 -82.79 -27.88
C GLY A 752 21.47 -82.43 -28.67
N GLY A 753 21.58 -82.34 -29.99
CA GLY A 753 20.51 -81.87 -30.86
C GLY A 753 21.03 -81.30 -32.17
N PHE A 754 20.21 -80.50 -32.84
CA PHE A 754 20.59 -79.84 -34.09
C PHE A 754 20.24 -78.35 -34.06
N THR A 755 20.94 -77.55 -34.86
CA THR A 755 20.65 -76.12 -35.00
C THR A 755 20.44 -75.74 -36.45
N CYS A 756 19.41 -74.92 -36.70
CA CYS A 756 19.18 -74.27 -37.99
C CYS A 756 19.61 -72.80 -37.90
N SER A 757 20.41 -72.30 -38.85
CA SER A 757 20.87 -70.90 -38.87
C SER A 757 20.33 -70.12 -40.07
N CYS A 758 19.91 -68.88 -39.80
CA CYS A 758 19.44 -67.88 -40.78
C CYS A 758 20.54 -66.83 -41.07
N GLN A 759 20.35 -66.02 -42.11
CA GLN A 759 21.28 -64.94 -42.46
C GLN A 759 21.29 -63.82 -41.40
N ARG A 760 22.41 -63.08 -41.30
CA ARG A 760 22.64 -62.01 -40.29
C ARG A 760 21.54 -60.94 -40.37
N GLY A 761 20.94 -60.60 -39.22
CA GLY A 761 19.79 -59.70 -39.11
C GLY A 761 18.43 -60.41 -39.00
N PHE A 762 18.40 -61.74 -39.09
CA PHE A 762 17.17 -62.54 -39.01
C PHE A 762 17.30 -63.66 -37.98
N THR A 763 16.18 -64.02 -37.35
CA THR A 763 16.04 -65.11 -36.38
C THR A 763 15.03 -66.16 -36.85
N VAL A 764 15.12 -67.39 -36.37
CA VAL A 764 14.19 -68.48 -36.73
C VAL A 764 12.91 -68.35 -35.91
N ASN A 765 11.75 -68.28 -36.56
CA ASN A 765 10.44 -68.41 -35.90
C ASN A 765 9.65 -69.57 -36.52
N GLY A 766 9.73 -70.73 -35.86
CA GLY A 766 9.09 -71.97 -36.33
C GLY A 766 9.69 -72.47 -37.65
N THR A 767 9.01 -72.22 -38.76
CA THR A 767 9.36 -72.73 -40.10
C THR A 767 9.88 -71.66 -41.07
N GLN A 768 10.20 -70.44 -40.61
CA GLN A 768 10.72 -69.37 -41.47
C GLN A 768 11.77 -68.50 -40.75
N CYS A 769 12.69 -67.91 -41.51
CA CYS A 769 13.60 -66.87 -41.02
C CYS A 769 12.88 -65.51 -41.05
N VAL A 770 12.77 -64.84 -39.91
CA VAL A 770 12.09 -63.55 -39.74
C VAL A 770 13.05 -62.49 -39.22
N ASP A 771 12.81 -61.23 -39.58
CA ASP A 771 13.65 -60.09 -39.23
C ASP A 771 13.72 -59.84 -37.72
N ILE A 772 14.87 -59.39 -37.19
CA ILE A 772 15.02 -59.00 -35.78
C ILE A 772 14.60 -57.53 -35.63
N ASP A 773 13.67 -57.24 -34.73
CA ASP A 773 13.27 -55.86 -34.43
C ASP A 773 14.17 -55.24 -33.35
N GLU A 774 15.19 -54.50 -33.79
CA GLU A 774 16.15 -53.88 -32.87
C GLU A 774 15.56 -52.68 -32.09
N CYS A 775 14.40 -52.14 -32.50
CA CYS A 775 13.78 -51.00 -31.83
C CYS A 775 13.18 -51.33 -30.46
N LEU A 776 12.95 -52.61 -30.16
CA LEU A 776 12.42 -53.05 -28.86
C LEU A 776 13.36 -52.73 -27.68
N ASN A 777 14.65 -52.54 -27.94
CA ASN A 777 15.65 -52.21 -26.90
C ASN A 777 15.93 -50.70 -26.75
N ASN A 778 15.10 -49.84 -27.35
CA ASN A 778 15.23 -48.38 -27.33
C ASN A 778 16.65 -47.84 -27.67
N PRO A 779 17.27 -48.22 -28.80
CA PRO A 779 18.64 -47.83 -29.14
C PRO A 779 18.81 -46.34 -29.54
N CYS A 780 17.72 -45.60 -29.74
CA CYS A 780 17.72 -44.20 -30.15
C CYS A 780 17.60 -43.23 -28.95
N SER A 781 17.83 -41.93 -29.19
CA SER A 781 17.55 -40.88 -28.19
C SER A 781 16.09 -40.93 -27.70
N ALA A 782 15.82 -40.55 -26.45
CA ALA A 782 14.44 -40.42 -25.93
C ALA A 782 13.55 -39.50 -26.79
N ASN A 783 14.16 -38.53 -27.48
CA ASN A 783 13.50 -37.58 -28.38
C ASN A 783 13.58 -37.98 -29.87
N ALA A 784 13.80 -39.27 -30.18
CA ALA A 784 13.81 -39.82 -31.53
C ALA A 784 12.81 -40.98 -31.70
N ILE A 785 12.47 -41.28 -32.95
CA ILE A 785 11.66 -42.42 -33.38
C ILE A 785 12.60 -43.46 -33.98
N CYS A 786 12.50 -44.69 -33.50
CA CYS A 786 13.20 -45.84 -34.07
C CYS A 786 12.30 -46.53 -35.10
N ASN A 787 12.80 -46.75 -36.31
CA ASN A 787 12.13 -47.52 -37.34
C ASN A 787 12.98 -48.74 -37.69
N ASN A 788 12.41 -49.92 -37.46
CA ASN A 788 13.04 -51.18 -37.86
C ASN A 788 12.99 -51.33 -39.37
N THR A 789 14.08 -51.84 -39.94
CA THR A 789 14.21 -52.14 -41.36
C THR A 789 14.71 -53.57 -41.51
N GLN A 790 14.49 -54.17 -42.68
CA GLN A 790 14.85 -55.56 -42.87
C GLN A 790 16.38 -55.78 -42.73
N GLY A 791 16.80 -56.40 -41.62
CA GLY A 791 18.16 -56.72 -41.20
C GLY A 791 18.91 -55.60 -40.46
N ASN A 792 18.25 -54.47 -40.11
CA ASN A 792 18.87 -53.31 -39.43
C ASN A 792 17.81 -52.31 -38.89
N TYR A 793 18.19 -51.20 -38.26
CA TYR A 793 17.26 -50.14 -37.86
C TYR A 793 17.76 -48.72 -38.18
N THR A 794 16.86 -47.75 -38.15
CA THR A 794 17.18 -46.32 -38.34
C THR A 794 16.54 -45.47 -37.24
N CYS A 795 17.25 -44.43 -36.78
CA CYS A 795 16.75 -43.46 -35.80
C CYS A 795 16.54 -42.10 -36.46
N THR A 796 15.39 -41.48 -36.24
CA THR A 796 15.08 -40.12 -36.73
C THR A 796 14.56 -39.27 -35.58
N CYS A 797 15.11 -38.07 -35.36
CA CYS A 797 14.62 -37.17 -34.30
C CYS A 797 13.13 -36.86 -34.48
N LYS A 798 12.40 -36.74 -33.36
CA LYS A 798 11.00 -36.31 -33.35
C LYS A 798 10.91 -34.85 -33.82
N ASN A 799 9.75 -34.47 -34.37
CA ASN A 799 9.49 -33.09 -34.77
C ASN A 799 9.73 -32.13 -33.60
N GLY A 800 10.31 -30.95 -33.87
CA GLY A 800 10.75 -29.99 -32.85
C GLY A 800 12.18 -30.21 -32.33
N PHE A 801 12.83 -31.32 -32.72
CA PHE A 801 14.21 -31.62 -32.36
C PHE A 801 15.09 -31.79 -33.60
N THR A 802 16.37 -31.41 -33.50
CA THR A 802 17.36 -31.57 -34.57
C THR A 802 18.54 -32.41 -34.10
N GLY A 803 19.16 -33.15 -35.02
CA GLY A 803 20.26 -34.06 -34.71
C GLY A 803 20.29 -35.29 -35.61
N ASN A 804 20.97 -36.34 -35.16
CA ASN A 804 21.23 -37.56 -35.95
C ASN A 804 20.39 -38.77 -35.51
N GLY A 805 19.34 -38.58 -34.68
CA GLY A 805 18.47 -39.64 -34.17
C GLY A 805 19.02 -40.39 -32.94
N ILE A 806 20.34 -40.41 -32.74
CA ILE A 806 20.99 -40.96 -31.53
C ILE A 806 21.20 -39.84 -30.49
N SER A 807 21.43 -38.61 -30.94
CA SER A 807 21.43 -37.40 -30.14
C SER A 807 20.54 -36.36 -30.82
N CYS A 808 19.51 -35.90 -30.10
CA CYS A 808 18.52 -34.93 -30.57
C CYS A 808 18.41 -33.80 -29.55
N VAL A 809 18.57 -32.56 -30.01
CA VAL A 809 18.45 -31.35 -29.19
C VAL A 809 17.26 -30.52 -29.65
N ASP A 810 16.64 -29.82 -28.70
CA ASP A 810 15.48 -28.99 -28.95
C ASP A 810 15.79 -27.84 -29.92
N VAL A 811 14.89 -27.58 -30.86
CA VAL A 811 15.00 -26.44 -31.79
C VAL A 811 14.27 -25.26 -31.18
N ASN A 812 14.98 -24.19 -30.82
CA ASN A 812 14.32 -23.02 -30.26
C ASN A 812 13.63 -22.19 -31.35
N GLU A 813 12.33 -22.38 -31.58
CA GLU A 813 11.60 -21.69 -32.64
C GLU A 813 11.34 -20.21 -32.34
N CYS A 814 11.40 -19.78 -31.07
CA CYS A 814 11.19 -18.37 -30.68
C CYS A 814 12.25 -17.41 -31.24
N LEU A 815 13.41 -17.91 -31.65
CA LEU A 815 14.47 -17.10 -32.27
C LEU A 815 14.05 -16.49 -33.62
N ASN A 816 13.03 -17.05 -34.28
CA ASN A 816 12.52 -16.58 -35.57
C ASN A 816 11.24 -15.74 -35.46
N ASN A 817 10.85 -15.31 -34.25
CA ASN A 817 9.63 -14.53 -33.97
C ASN A 817 8.34 -15.11 -34.60
N PRO A 818 7.97 -16.38 -34.31
CA PRO A 818 6.83 -17.04 -34.93
C PRO A 818 5.46 -16.58 -34.40
N CYS A 819 5.43 -15.77 -33.34
CA CYS A 819 4.21 -15.29 -32.70
C CYS A 819 3.75 -13.94 -33.24
N SER A 820 2.49 -13.59 -32.97
CA SER A 820 1.97 -12.24 -33.24
C SER A 820 2.80 -11.16 -32.53
N ILE A 821 2.88 -9.94 -33.09
CA ILE A 821 3.55 -8.80 -32.44
C ILE A 821 2.99 -8.48 -31.04
N ASN A 822 1.72 -8.82 -30.82
CA ASN A 822 1.00 -8.66 -29.55
C ASN A 822 0.99 -9.95 -28.70
N ALA A 823 1.93 -10.87 -28.92
CA ALA A 823 2.11 -12.10 -28.14
C ALA A 823 3.54 -12.23 -27.61
N SER A 824 3.69 -13.05 -26.58
CA SER A 824 4.97 -13.49 -26.02
C SER A 824 5.23 -14.94 -26.44
N CYS A 825 6.43 -15.20 -26.98
CA CYS A 825 6.88 -16.54 -27.36
C CYS A 825 7.62 -17.20 -26.19
N THR A 826 7.24 -18.42 -25.85
CA THR A 826 7.96 -19.26 -24.88
C THR A 826 8.37 -20.55 -25.57
N ASN A 827 9.67 -20.87 -25.54
CA ASN A 827 10.19 -22.11 -26.08
C ASN A 827 9.90 -23.27 -25.11
N ILE A 828 9.44 -24.41 -25.63
CA ILE A 828 9.05 -25.58 -24.82
C ILE A 828 9.66 -26.80 -25.50
N ASP A 829 10.39 -27.67 -24.80
CA ASP A 829 11.02 -28.86 -25.43
C ASP A 829 10.11 -29.58 -26.46
N GLY A 830 10.50 -29.53 -27.73
CA GLY A 830 9.83 -30.07 -28.91
C GLY A 830 8.84 -29.12 -29.61
N SER A 831 8.70 -27.87 -29.15
CA SER A 831 7.74 -26.89 -29.68
C SER A 831 7.94 -25.46 -29.13
N TYR A 832 6.97 -24.59 -29.39
CA TYR A 832 6.89 -23.25 -28.81
C TYR A 832 5.43 -22.91 -28.54
N ALA A 833 5.21 -22.08 -27.50
CA ALA A 833 3.90 -21.54 -27.19
C ALA A 833 3.90 -20.03 -27.37
N CYS A 834 2.93 -19.55 -28.15
CA CYS A 834 2.60 -18.13 -28.23
C CYS A 834 1.45 -17.82 -27.28
N THR A 835 1.63 -16.83 -26.42
CA THR A 835 0.58 -16.36 -25.51
C THR A 835 0.30 -14.90 -25.81
N CYS A 836 -0.96 -14.55 -26.09
CA CYS A 836 -1.31 -13.14 -26.31
C CYS A 836 -0.97 -12.31 -25.07
N LYS A 837 -0.46 -11.11 -25.28
CA LYS A 837 -0.20 -10.16 -24.20
C LYS A 837 -1.53 -9.77 -23.54
N PRO A 838 -1.53 -9.37 -22.26
CA PRO A 838 -2.74 -8.89 -21.58
C PRO A 838 -3.46 -7.82 -22.40
N GLY A 839 -4.80 -7.89 -22.46
CA GLY A 839 -5.65 -7.01 -23.28
C GLY A 839 -5.87 -7.49 -24.73
N PHE A 840 -5.28 -8.63 -25.12
CA PHE A 840 -5.47 -9.23 -26.44
C PHE A 840 -5.97 -10.67 -26.33
N THR A 841 -6.82 -11.08 -27.25
CA THR A 841 -7.39 -12.43 -27.32
C THR A 841 -7.07 -13.10 -28.66
N GLY A 842 -6.95 -14.42 -28.65
CA GLY A 842 -6.64 -15.21 -29.82
C GLY A 842 -5.79 -16.43 -29.50
N ASN A 843 -5.13 -16.97 -30.52
CA ASN A 843 -4.36 -18.22 -30.43
C ASN A 843 -2.84 -17.99 -30.29
N GLY A 844 -2.40 -16.76 -30.00
CA GLY A 844 -0.99 -16.40 -29.83
C GLY A 844 -0.24 -16.11 -31.13
N THR A 845 -0.57 -16.78 -32.23
CA THR A 845 -0.04 -16.45 -33.57
C THR A 845 -0.86 -15.36 -34.26
N TYR A 846 -2.14 -15.26 -33.88
CA TYR A 846 -3.02 -14.14 -34.14
C TYR A 846 -3.62 -13.67 -32.82
N CYS A 847 -3.34 -12.42 -32.46
CA CYS A 847 -3.88 -11.76 -31.28
C CYS A 847 -4.61 -10.50 -31.73
N ALA A 848 -5.94 -10.54 -31.59
CA ALA A 848 -6.79 -9.38 -31.80
C ALA A 848 -6.97 -8.65 -30.48
N ASP A 849 -7.17 -7.35 -30.58
CA ASP A 849 -7.58 -6.53 -29.44
C ASP A 849 -8.88 -7.08 -28.85
N LEU A 850 -8.93 -7.23 -27.53
CA LEU A 850 -10.15 -7.66 -26.84
C LEU A 850 -11.00 -6.42 -26.63
N ASP A 851 -12.15 -6.31 -27.29
CA ASP A 851 -13.04 -5.17 -27.07
C ASP A 851 -13.79 -5.34 -25.75
N GLU A 852 -13.20 -4.82 -24.67
CA GLU A 852 -13.79 -4.90 -23.34
C GLU A 852 -15.09 -4.09 -23.23
N CYS A 853 -15.38 -3.17 -24.15
CA CYS A 853 -16.62 -2.38 -24.14
C CYS A 853 -17.87 -3.21 -24.45
N LEU A 854 -17.73 -4.40 -25.04
CA LEU A 854 -18.84 -5.32 -25.30
C LEU A 854 -19.50 -5.81 -24.01
N ASP A 855 -18.73 -5.95 -22.93
CA ASP A 855 -19.21 -6.40 -21.61
C ASP A 855 -19.76 -5.26 -20.74
N LYS A 856 -19.87 -4.04 -21.29
CA LYS A 856 -20.37 -2.83 -20.62
C LYS A 856 -19.70 -2.59 -19.24
N PRO A 857 -18.36 -2.51 -19.17
CA PRO A 857 -17.62 -2.36 -17.91
C PRO A 857 -17.73 -0.97 -17.29
N CYS A 858 -18.23 0.02 -18.04
CA CYS A 858 -18.39 1.40 -17.58
C CYS A 858 -19.74 1.65 -16.90
N ALA A 859 -19.81 2.70 -16.08
CA ALA A 859 -21.06 3.12 -15.42
C ALA A 859 -22.16 3.50 -16.43
N THR A 860 -23.43 3.46 -16.00
CA THR A 860 -24.62 3.75 -16.81
C THR A 860 -24.57 5.11 -17.53
N HIS A 861 -23.89 6.10 -16.93
CA HIS A 861 -23.70 7.45 -17.46
C HIS A 861 -22.29 7.71 -18.00
N ALA A 862 -21.58 6.64 -18.41
CA ALA A 862 -20.28 6.71 -19.08
C ALA A 862 -20.35 6.20 -20.52
N VAL A 863 -19.34 6.58 -21.30
CA VAL A 863 -19.05 6.09 -22.64
C VAL A 863 -17.80 5.23 -22.55
N CYS A 864 -17.91 3.97 -22.97
CA CYS A 864 -16.75 3.09 -23.11
C CYS A 864 -16.12 3.30 -24.49
N THR A 865 -14.82 3.55 -24.51
CA THR A 865 -14.02 3.60 -25.74
C THR A 865 -12.95 2.53 -25.67
N ASN A 866 -13.01 1.56 -26.57
CA ASN A 866 -12.03 0.50 -26.65
C ASN A 866 -10.70 1.02 -27.22
N THR A 867 -9.57 0.57 -26.68
CA THR A 867 -8.22 0.95 -27.10
C THR A 867 -7.34 -0.30 -27.25
N PRO A 868 -6.30 -0.30 -28.11
CA PRO A 868 -5.49 -1.50 -28.27
C PRO A 868 -4.82 -1.98 -26.95
N GLY A 869 -5.31 -3.11 -26.41
CA GLY A 869 -4.86 -3.74 -25.17
C GLY A 869 -5.52 -3.24 -23.88
N ASN A 870 -6.53 -2.36 -23.95
CA ASN A 870 -7.23 -1.80 -22.80
C ASN A 870 -8.52 -1.05 -23.20
N PHE A 871 -9.29 -0.52 -22.25
CA PHE A 871 -10.43 0.36 -22.55
C PHE A 871 -10.42 1.60 -21.65
N VAL A 872 -11.09 2.65 -22.10
CA VAL A 872 -11.25 3.89 -21.35
C VAL A 872 -12.73 4.20 -21.17
N CYS A 873 -13.16 4.37 -19.93
CA CYS A 873 -14.48 4.88 -19.59
C CYS A 873 -14.42 6.39 -19.36
N THR A 874 -15.29 7.15 -20.02
CA THR A 874 -15.42 8.60 -19.80
C THR A 874 -16.86 8.93 -19.43
N CYS A 875 -17.08 9.70 -18.36
CA CYS A 875 -18.44 10.13 -18.01
C CYS A 875 -19.04 11.00 -19.12
N LYS A 876 -20.34 10.82 -19.38
CA LYS A 876 -21.11 11.66 -20.30
C LYS A 876 -21.16 13.09 -19.76
N ALA A 877 -21.32 14.07 -20.64
CA ALA A 877 -21.47 15.47 -20.24
C ALA A 877 -22.62 15.65 -19.23
N GLY A 878 -22.41 16.47 -18.21
CA GLY A 878 -23.32 16.61 -17.05
C GLY A 878 -23.07 15.62 -15.92
N TYR A 879 -22.08 14.70 -16.06
CA TYR A 879 -21.70 13.75 -15.01
C TYR A 879 -20.20 13.83 -14.73
N THR A 880 -19.80 13.59 -13.46
CA THR A 880 -18.41 13.59 -13.01
C THR A 880 -18.04 12.26 -12.37
N GLY A 881 -16.75 11.92 -12.37
CA GLY A 881 -16.23 10.67 -11.83
C GLY A 881 -15.13 10.06 -12.68
N ASN A 882 -14.83 8.78 -12.44
CA ASN A 882 -13.71 8.05 -13.07
C ASN A 882 -14.14 7.18 -14.26
N GLY A 883 -15.39 7.31 -14.73
CA GLY A 883 -15.95 6.53 -15.85
C GLY A 883 -16.50 5.15 -15.47
N THR A 884 -16.00 4.51 -14.43
CA THR A 884 -16.61 3.29 -13.83
C THR A 884 -17.58 3.62 -12.70
N TYR A 885 -17.51 4.85 -12.20
CA TYR A 885 -18.50 5.52 -11.37
C TYR A 885 -18.70 6.92 -11.94
N CYS A 886 -19.95 7.27 -12.26
CA CYS A 886 -20.33 8.60 -12.74
C CYS A 886 -21.57 9.04 -11.97
N GLU A 887 -21.48 10.22 -11.36
CA GLU A 887 -22.58 10.86 -10.66
C GLU A 887 -22.95 12.17 -11.33
N ASP A 888 -24.22 12.54 -11.18
CA ASP A 888 -24.77 13.76 -11.74
C ASP A 888 -24.07 15.00 -11.17
N VAL A 889 -23.66 15.91 -12.04
CA VAL A 889 -23.07 17.19 -11.62
C VAL A 889 -24.20 18.14 -11.32
N ASN A 890 -24.33 18.54 -10.06
CA ASN A 890 -25.32 19.56 -9.70
C ASN A 890 -24.87 20.95 -10.16
N GLU A 891 -25.26 21.35 -11.38
CA GLU A 891 -24.85 22.64 -11.93
C GLU A 891 -25.50 23.83 -11.21
N CYS A 892 -26.55 23.63 -10.39
CA CYS A 892 -27.15 24.72 -9.62
C CYS A 892 -26.22 25.29 -8.53
N LEU A 893 -25.19 24.54 -8.12
CA LEU A 893 -24.21 25.00 -7.12
C LEU A 893 -23.34 26.16 -7.63
N SER A 894 -23.19 26.32 -8.94
CA SER A 894 -22.45 27.42 -9.57
C SER A 894 -23.33 28.63 -9.93
N ASN A 895 -24.59 28.66 -9.46
CA ASN A 895 -25.57 29.72 -9.71
C ASN A 895 -25.73 30.12 -11.20
N PRO A 896 -25.98 29.17 -12.11
CA PRO A 896 -26.06 29.44 -13.55
C PRO A 896 -27.33 30.20 -13.99
N CYS A 897 -28.38 30.21 -13.16
CA CYS A 897 -29.63 30.90 -13.43
C CYS A 897 -29.57 32.38 -12.95
N PRO A 898 -30.26 33.30 -13.64
CA PRO A 898 -30.37 34.69 -13.19
C PRO A 898 -31.11 34.78 -11.85
N PHE A 899 -30.87 35.84 -11.06
CA PHE A 899 -31.49 36.03 -9.74
C PHE A 899 -33.03 35.94 -9.75
N SER A 900 -33.68 36.31 -10.86
CA SER A 900 -35.13 36.24 -11.08
C SER A 900 -35.66 34.83 -11.41
N ALA A 901 -34.80 33.81 -11.43
CA ALA A 901 -35.14 32.41 -11.64
C ALA A 901 -34.61 31.52 -10.50
N THR A 902 -35.28 30.40 -10.28
CA THR A 902 -34.87 29.32 -9.40
C THR A 902 -34.26 28.22 -10.24
N CYS A 903 -33.05 27.79 -9.86
CA CYS A 903 -32.38 26.66 -10.48
C CYS A 903 -32.87 25.35 -9.86
N SER A 904 -33.22 24.38 -10.69
CA SER A 904 -33.49 23.00 -10.28
C SER A 904 -32.54 22.08 -11.03
N ASN A 905 -31.77 21.30 -10.28
CA ASN A 905 -30.90 20.29 -10.83
C ASN A 905 -31.72 19.15 -11.46
N THR A 906 -31.22 18.58 -12.55
CA THR A 906 -31.83 17.46 -13.26
C THR A 906 -30.76 16.45 -13.64
N GLU A 907 -31.11 15.21 -13.95
CA GLU A 907 -30.10 14.20 -14.25
C GLU A 907 -29.33 14.52 -15.55
N GLY A 908 -28.05 14.87 -15.42
CA GLY A 908 -27.13 15.28 -16.49
C GLY A 908 -27.25 16.72 -16.95
N SER A 909 -28.03 17.57 -16.26
CA SER A 909 -28.24 18.97 -16.63
C SER A 909 -28.97 19.77 -15.55
N TYR A 910 -29.34 21.01 -15.82
CA TYR A 910 -30.15 21.83 -14.92
C TYR A 910 -31.24 22.58 -15.68
N THR A 911 -32.30 22.96 -14.97
CA THR A 911 -33.37 23.80 -15.49
C THR A 911 -33.53 25.05 -14.64
N CYS A 912 -33.77 26.18 -15.29
CA CYS A 912 -34.13 27.43 -14.61
C CYS A 912 -35.63 27.65 -14.78
N ALA A 913 -36.33 28.02 -13.70
CA ALA A 913 -37.73 28.42 -13.74
C ALA A 913 -37.89 29.82 -13.14
N CYS A 914 -38.64 30.72 -13.79
CA CYS A 914 -38.83 32.07 -13.27
C CYS A 914 -39.51 32.04 -11.90
N LYS A 915 -39.04 32.86 -10.96
CA LYS A 915 -39.64 33.02 -9.63
C LYS A 915 -41.02 33.66 -9.76
N GLU A 916 -41.87 33.44 -8.76
CA GLU A 916 -43.24 33.98 -8.72
C GLU A 916 -43.27 35.50 -8.99
N GLY A 917 -44.13 35.94 -9.90
CA GLY A 917 -44.21 37.33 -10.36
C GLY A 917 -43.32 37.69 -11.56
N PHE A 918 -42.53 36.75 -12.07
CA PHE A 918 -41.76 36.88 -13.30
C PHE A 918 -42.23 35.87 -14.37
N ILE A 919 -42.29 36.31 -15.62
CA ILE A 919 -42.63 35.49 -16.80
C ILE A 919 -41.43 35.39 -17.74
N GLY A 920 -41.28 34.25 -18.40
CA GLY A 920 -40.17 34.01 -19.31
C GLY A 920 -39.82 32.52 -19.42
N ASN A 921 -38.65 32.23 -20.00
CA ASN A 921 -38.18 30.86 -20.26
C ASN A 921 -37.19 30.35 -19.19
N GLY A 922 -37.09 31.03 -18.05
CA GLY A 922 -36.19 30.65 -16.95
C GLY A 922 -34.77 31.21 -17.04
N THR A 923 -34.22 31.39 -18.24
CA THR A 923 -32.91 32.06 -18.45
C THR A 923 -33.06 33.55 -18.73
N VAL A 924 -34.24 33.97 -19.21
CA VAL A 924 -34.68 35.36 -19.31
C VAL A 924 -36.03 35.47 -18.61
N CYS A 925 -36.07 36.21 -17.50
CA CYS A 925 -37.28 36.40 -16.69
C CYS A 925 -37.55 37.91 -16.52
N SER A 926 -38.73 38.36 -16.93
CA SER A 926 -39.21 39.75 -16.80
C SER A 926 -40.44 39.82 -15.89
N CYS A 927 -40.73 40.97 -15.26
CA CYS A 927 -41.91 41.08 -14.39
C CYS A 927 -43.20 40.76 -15.18
N ASP A 928 -44.10 40.01 -14.55
CA ASP A 928 -45.42 39.67 -15.10
C ASP A 928 -46.30 40.92 -15.32
N VAL A 929 -47.32 40.78 -16.17
CA VAL A 929 -48.29 41.82 -16.50
C VAL A 929 -49.02 42.27 -15.21
N CYS A 930 -49.34 43.56 -15.13
CA CYS A 930 -50.12 44.09 -14.00
C CYS A 930 -51.50 43.41 -13.93
N GLU A 931 -52.01 43.22 -12.71
CA GLU A 931 -53.37 42.73 -12.52
C GLU A 931 -54.38 43.70 -13.16
N ALA A 932 -55.35 43.15 -13.89
CA ALA A 932 -56.39 43.94 -14.54
C ALA A 932 -57.16 44.75 -13.48
N SER A 933 -57.23 46.07 -13.66
CA SER A 933 -57.88 47.04 -12.75
C SER A 933 -57.09 47.44 -11.49
N TYR A 934 -55.78 47.16 -11.42
CA TYR A 934 -54.94 47.69 -10.33
C TYR A 934 -54.94 49.22 -10.30
N CYS A 935 -54.77 49.86 -11.46
CA CYS A 935 -54.95 51.30 -11.65
C CYS A 935 -56.36 51.62 -12.17
N SER A 936 -56.99 52.65 -11.63
CA SER A 936 -58.33 53.10 -12.03
C SER A 936 -58.28 54.36 -12.93
N ASN A 937 -59.41 54.71 -13.55
CA ASN A 937 -59.58 55.98 -14.30
C ASN A 937 -58.54 56.25 -15.41
N GLY A 938 -58.07 55.22 -16.11
CA GLY A 938 -57.12 55.36 -17.22
C GLY A 938 -55.66 55.55 -16.81
N GLY A 939 -55.30 55.29 -15.55
CA GLY A 939 -53.90 55.22 -15.12
C GLY A 939 -53.15 54.04 -15.72
N THR A 940 -51.88 54.25 -16.09
CA THR A 940 -51.03 53.21 -16.69
C THR A 940 -50.25 52.50 -15.59
N CYS A 941 -50.39 51.17 -15.53
CA CYS A 941 -49.68 50.35 -14.56
C CYS A 941 -48.31 49.90 -15.09
N SER A 942 -47.28 49.97 -14.25
CA SER A 942 -45.98 49.34 -14.49
C SER A 942 -45.46 48.68 -13.21
N ARG A 943 -44.73 47.57 -13.35
CA ARG A 943 -44.00 46.93 -12.22
C ARG A 943 -42.54 47.38 -12.28
N VAL A 944 -42.00 47.91 -11.18
CA VAL A 944 -40.64 48.50 -11.14
C VAL A 944 -39.89 48.08 -9.88
N GLY A 945 -38.60 47.74 -9.98
CA GLY A 945 -37.74 47.29 -8.87
C GLY A 945 -37.90 45.81 -8.51
N ALA A 946 -36.98 45.24 -7.73
CA ALA A 946 -37.15 43.93 -7.09
C ALA A 946 -37.72 44.17 -5.67
N PRO A 947 -38.96 43.74 -5.34
CA PRO A 947 -39.68 42.55 -5.81
C PRO A 947 -40.88 42.80 -6.76
N CYS A 948 -40.68 43.45 -7.92
CA CYS A 948 -41.71 43.75 -8.95
C CYS A 948 -43.00 44.37 -8.38
N THR A 949 -42.88 45.47 -7.62
CA THR A 949 -44.03 46.17 -7.04
C THR A 949 -44.84 46.91 -8.11
N GLN A 950 -46.16 46.78 -8.07
CA GLN A 950 -47.06 47.45 -9.01
C GLN A 950 -47.19 48.93 -8.64
N THR A 951 -46.84 49.83 -9.57
CA THR A 951 -47.01 51.28 -9.44
C THR A 951 -47.92 51.82 -10.54
N CYS A 952 -48.73 52.82 -10.21
CA CYS A 952 -49.63 53.48 -11.15
C CYS A 952 -49.08 54.85 -11.53
N THR A 953 -49.00 55.13 -12.82
CA THR A 953 -48.85 56.50 -13.32
C THR A 953 -50.24 57.09 -13.59
N CYS A 954 -50.68 57.96 -12.68
CA CYS A 954 -51.99 58.58 -12.73
C CYS A 954 -51.99 59.86 -13.57
N HIS A 955 -53.12 60.15 -14.22
CA HIS A 955 -53.37 61.48 -14.76
C HIS A 955 -53.32 62.50 -13.60
N PRO A 956 -52.86 63.76 -13.81
CA PRO A 956 -52.78 64.81 -12.77
C PRO A 956 -54.08 65.10 -12.01
N ALA A 957 -55.17 64.51 -12.47
CA ALA A 957 -56.49 64.62 -11.93
C ALA A 957 -56.74 63.79 -10.66
N PHE A 958 -55.87 62.82 -10.37
CA PHE A 958 -56.04 61.88 -9.26
C PHE A 958 -54.80 61.92 -8.34
N THR A 959 -55.03 61.81 -7.03
CA THR A 959 -53.99 62.12 -6.01
C THR A 959 -53.56 60.93 -5.16
N ASP A 960 -54.20 59.77 -5.30
CA ASP A 960 -53.79 58.55 -4.61
C ASP A 960 -53.03 57.60 -5.54
N ASP A 961 -52.23 56.71 -4.94
CA ASP A 961 -51.28 55.82 -5.63
C ASP A 961 -51.93 54.77 -6.55
N ARG A 962 -53.27 54.73 -6.63
CA ARG A 962 -54.05 53.86 -7.52
C ARG A 962 -55.03 54.59 -8.44
N CYS A 963 -54.93 55.92 -8.50
CA CYS A 963 -55.75 56.79 -9.36
C CYS A 963 -57.27 56.69 -9.11
N ARG A 964 -57.68 56.43 -7.87
CA ARG A 964 -59.10 56.28 -7.49
C ARG A 964 -59.71 57.56 -6.98
N ILE A 965 -58.92 58.45 -6.39
CA ILE A 965 -59.37 59.66 -5.70
C ILE A 965 -59.05 60.87 -6.57
N ALA A 966 -60.09 61.58 -7.03
CA ALA A 966 -59.92 62.82 -7.78
C ALA A 966 -59.44 63.93 -6.85
N GLY A 967 -58.31 64.55 -7.20
CA GLY A 967 -57.59 65.46 -6.32
C GLY A 967 -57.95 66.93 -6.47
N ASN A 968 -58.52 67.35 -7.60
CA ASN A 968 -58.86 68.75 -7.88
C ASN A 968 -59.95 68.90 -8.95
N SER A 969 -60.49 70.11 -9.12
CA SER A 969 -61.53 70.42 -10.12
C SER A 969 -60.96 70.59 -11.54
N PHE A 970 -61.50 69.87 -12.53
CA PHE A 970 -61.17 70.03 -13.96
C PHE A 970 -62.35 70.65 -14.72
N PRO A 971 -62.11 71.50 -15.74
CA PRO A 971 -63.18 72.02 -16.58
C PRO A 971 -63.75 70.93 -17.49
N ALA A 972 -65.07 70.70 -17.45
CA ALA A 972 -65.75 69.73 -18.29
C ALA A 972 -65.92 70.25 -19.73
N GLN A 973 -65.53 69.44 -20.72
CA GLN A 973 -65.75 69.73 -22.15
C GLN A 973 -67.17 69.30 -22.55
N LEU A 974 -67.99 70.24 -23.03
CA LEU A 974 -69.38 70.02 -23.43
C LEU A 974 -69.44 69.21 -24.73
N ILE A 975 -69.98 67.99 -24.68
CA ILE A 975 -70.31 67.19 -25.88
C ILE A 975 -71.72 67.60 -26.36
N PRO A 976 -71.88 68.12 -27.59
CA PRO A 976 -73.18 68.48 -28.14
C PRO A 976 -74.09 67.25 -28.27
N GLY A 977 -75.31 67.29 -27.71
CA GLY A 977 -76.35 66.27 -27.93
C GLY A 977 -76.81 65.50 -26.69
N THR A 978 -76.27 65.76 -25.50
CA THR A 978 -76.71 65.08 -24.27
C THR A 978 -78.02 65.68 -23.71
N ARG A 979 -79.04 64.82 -23.51
CA ARG A 979 -80.34 65.22 -22.92
C ARG A 979 -80.18 65.56 -21.43
N LYS A 980 -80.59 66.76 -21.04
CA LYS A 980 -80.68 67.19 -19.63
C LYS A 980 -81.90 66.55 -18.96
N ARG A 981 -81.72 66.03 -17.74
CA ARG A 981 -82.81 65.71 -16.81
C ARG A 981 -82.54 66.42 -15.49
N SER A 982 -83.57 67.07 -14.96
CA SER A 982 -83.51 67.74 -13.66
C SER A 982 -83.95 66.78 -12.56
N LEU A 983 -83.17 66.69 -11.49
CA LEU A 983 -83.55 66.02 -10.25
C LEU A 983 -83.92 67.10 -9.22
N ILE A 984 -85.08 66.96 -8.57
CA ILE A 984 -85.48 67.85 -7.47
C ILE A 984 -85.16 67.11 -6.17
N LEU A 985 -84.24 67.66 -5.38
CA LEU A 985 -83.91 67.17 -4.04
C LEU A 985 -84.62 68.06 -3.01
N GLY A 986 -85.51 67.46 -2.21
CA GLY A 986 -86.12 68.13 -1.05
C GLY A 986 -85.27 67.90 0.20
N LEU A 987 -84.90 68.98 0.88
CA LEU A 987 -84.18 68.94 2.15
C LEU A 987 -85.14 69.28 3.28
N ARG A 988 -85.12 68.48 4.36
CA ARG A 988 -85.91 68.71 5.58
C ARG A 988 -84.96 68.91 6.75
N SER A 989 -85.06 70.07 7.41
CA SER A 989 -84.32 70.39 8.64
C SER A 989 -85.21 70.09 9.86
N THR A 990 -84.61 69.64 10.96
CA THR A 990 -85.28 69.46 12.26
C THR A 990 -85.23 70.71 13.15
N GLU A 991 -84.60 71.78 12.69
CA GLU A 991 -84.55 73.10 13.36
C GLU A 991 -85.01 74.22 12.41
N ASN A 992 -85.47 75.35 12.95
CA ASN A 992 -85.91 76.53 12.18
C ASN A 992 -84.71 77.18 11.50
N VAL A 993 -84.57 76.98 10.19
CA VAL A 993 -83.52 77.57 9.35
C VAL A 993 -84.14 78.59 8.40
N THR A 994 -83.50 79.74 8.19
CA THR A 994 -83.99 80.73 7.22
C THR A 994 -83.72 80.29 5.78
N LEU A 995 -84.54 80.74 4.83
CA LEU A 995 -84.42 80.36 3.41
C LEU A 995 -83.00 80.62 2.86
N THR A 996 -82.38 81.72 3.29
CA THR A 996 -81.06 82.17 2.83
C THR A 996 -79.93 81.23 3.29
N ASP A 997 -80.03 80.68 4.51
CA ASP A 997 -79.05 79.74 5.04
C ASP A 997 -79.10 78.39 4.32
N ALA A 998 -80.31 77.92 3.98
CA ALA A 998 -80.51 76.69 3.22
C ALA A 998 -79.94 76.79 1.80
N TYR A 999 -80.07 77.94 1.12
CA TYR A 999 -79.49 78.13 -0.23
C TYR A 999 -77.97 78.23 -0.23
N SER A 1000 -77.34 78.75 0.83
CA SER A 1000 -75.87 78.89 0.90
C SER A 1000 -75.11 77.54 0.97
N LYS A 1001 -75.78 76.48 1.43
CA LYS A 1001 -75.17 75.14 1.61
C LYS A 1001 -75.48 74.15 0.49
N VAL A 1002 -76.38 74.47 -0.44
CA VAL A 1002 -76.75 73.58 -1.55
C VAL A 1002 -75.98 73.98 -2.81
N ARG A 1003 -74.86 73.31 -3.10
CA ARG A 1003 -74.20 73.40 -4.41
C ARG A 1003 -74.89 72.46 -5.40
N THR A 1004 -75.35 73.02 -6.51
CA THR A 1004 -75.99 72.32 -7.62
C THR A 1004 -74.96 71.47 -8.38
N TYR A 1005 -75.09 70.14 -8.34
CA TYR A 1005 -74.31 69.23 -9.18
C TYR A 1005 -75.17 68.75 -10.36
N THR A 1006 -74.68 68.94 -11.58
CA THR A 1006 -75.31 68.44 -12.81
C THR A 1006 -74.66 67.10 -13.17
N PHE A 1007 -75.42 66.00 -13.08
CA PHE A 1007 -74.95 64.68 -13.50
C PHE A 1007 -75.43 64.36 -14.93
N LEU A 1008 -74.51 63.88 -15.77
CA LEU A 1008 -74.80 63.24 -17.05
C LEU A 1008 -74.35 61.78 -16.93
N SER A 1009 -75.30 60.84 -16.90
CA SER A 1009 -75.02 59.40 -16.87
C SER A 1009 -75.80 58.69 -17.96
N THR A 1010 -75.11 57.85 -18.73
CA THR A 1010 -75.70 56.90 -19.67
C THR A 1010 -75.02 55.53 -19.59
N ARG A 1011 -75.77 54.54 -19.04
CA ARG A 1011 -75.79 53.07 -19.32
C ARG A 1011 -74.57 52.21 -18.89
N PHE A 1012 -74.68 50.97 -18.37
CA PHE A 1012 -75.77 50.08 -17.94
C PHE A 1012 -75.19 48.95 -17.04
N ILE A 1013 -75.95 48.47 -16.04
CA ILE A 1013 -75.73 47.19 -15.34
C ILE A 1013 -76.84 46.21 -15.80
N SER A 1014 -76.49 44.96 -16.13
CA SER A 1014 -77.44 43.85 -16.32
C SER A 1014 -77.62 43.01 -15.04
N LYS A 1015 -78.80 42.39 -14.91
CA LYS A 1015 -79.45 41.79 -13.72
C LYS A 1015 -78.95 40.40 -13.26
N GLN A 1016 -79.38 40.07 -12.02
CA GLN A 1016 -79.54 38.77 -11.30
C GLN A 1016 -78.40 38.47 -10.30
N SER A 1017 -78.58 38.06 -9.03
CA SER A 1017 -79.70 37.46 -8.25
C SER A 1017 -79.37 37.63 -6.73
N ILE A 1018 -80.21 38.26 -5.89
CA ILE A 1018 -81.20 37.71 -4.91
C ILE A 1018 -80.63 37.15 -3.55
N ARG A 1019 -81.10 37.80 -2.46
CA ARG A 1019 -81.36 37.35 -1.05
C ARG A 1019 -80.16 37.06 -0.11
N ASN A 1020 -80.01 37.82 0.99
CA ASN A 1020 -80.59 37.65 2.36
C ASN A 1020 -79.45 37.22 3.30
N LEU A 1021 -79.28 37.58 4.58
CA LEU A 1021 -80.07 38.22 5.64
C LEU A 1021 -79.07 38.77 6.68
N GLU A 1022 -79.48 39.82 7.42
CA GLU A 1022 -79.33 40.03 8.88
C GLU A 1022 -77.98 39.82 9.59
N THR A 1023 -77.54 40.57 10.60
CA THR A 1023 -77.86 41.84 11.28
C THR A 1023 -76.65 42.07 12.22
N PRO A 1024 -76.42 43.31 12.67
CA PRO A 1024 -75.26 43.67 13.48
C PRO A 1024 -75.55 43.61 15.00
N TYR A 1025 -74.49 43.47 15.79
CA TYR A 1025 -74.37 44.08 17.11
C TYR A 1025 -73.32 45.19 17.06
#